data_AF-A0A1R3RE75-F1
#
_entry.id   AF-A0A1R3RE75-F1
#
_cell.length_a   1.000
_cell.length_b   1.000
_cell.length_c   1.000
_cell.angle_alpha   90.00
_cell.angle_beta   90.00
_cell.angle_gamma   90.00
#
_symmetry.space_group_name_H-M   'P 1'
#
loop_
_entity.id
_entity.type
_entity.pdbx_description
1 polymer ?
#
loop_
_entity_poly.entity_id
_entity_poly.type
_entity_poly.pdbx_seq_one_letter_code
_entity_poly.pdbx_strand_id
1 'polypeptide(L)'
;MALSFTEKPPQGRIPYAIPQLEGERITIPGSKGAFRILASSKQTNGLMAVFQSGAVLSDAPGFHYHNHAHDVFLVTKGSLKLWNGDKCRIMGPGDFAYVPPTVVHNPELLGPHTETYGVVTPGDWVDFFRYVSEPYDGILVPENDNRDLKSLLIPKVMAAKQDFDVVFQPHYQPPELGAWTKDEEKLPETAQPYFLRANTGPKWMLGGVMSRPFITTSQSRGVCAISSIESSHTYGETLLSKFMTFQSVDHCLCVLEGTLTVRLKDSPEATFREGETVVIPAGQAFALGFASRYVRVWSFTDGDGIETLIHRLGQRFDGAVLPDQAPEWDTADVKTVAGTLNVAIEFHLLAWMVPDDDSPPILTAEDDSLPPPRAKRPRAAQACDRCRAKKYKCDEQYPCSHCKSLYVADLERKVDELTARLRLAESEIISQQSPPLQKVKASSTAKQVPQVGIEATPLSLPRTGSTPREEQPSIYDHHDEAGESVGDEISELNHHTNGIEFHGSTSSAALLGHLQKAREPPRPSERRDLRAEELGYSIVSTLHNSSFSPSGTGSAQPLTLREQNYYFEQAHAFINGYFENIHFIHPLIDKEDFLLRAHDLWFNRSLQPEPCFIALYLSILSFGALVRVWDEERLGGLTRFEWSRKLFGEAQMYLNHLQFSNTLDTVQCLYLMAKICQNELNPNLAYMYLGLAIRTCLAAGFNREVRSSTEQRSGWISKTWWGLFSLEIEMSFSVGRPDTLGMDEYHNRALPERDESEYAIIPWMVDFAYIIRKVSVQIYHSRITLQEKLHLALQIELELDRWMARLPDRIKPDVLQRATAGALRDPKWARRQRLVLGIRYYNVKMLLFRPFLSHFTRKLRHTPMELEETIAKCLDAAMKTIQVIYDIYRIHTFFRCWWYNTTYVMFATSTLLLPMSKLGMCAETIPLRRSVEMAVEILEAMDESVVARKSVEIIKHYLRDFRPIDVQTTASSNDGNKIVEFADPGSTQTGFDIPEWAYGFGFPDCSFEGIARLFDDLGGLPMLDG
;
A
#
# COMPACT_ATOMS: atom_id res chain seq x y z
N MET A 1 24.78 36.50 8.74
CA MET A 1 24.80 35.62 7.53
C MET A 1 23.50 34.84 7.54
N ALA A 2 22.62 35.00 6.56
CA ALA A 2 21.41 34.18 6.50
C ALA A 2 21.76 32.69 6.45
N LEU A 3 20.98 31.85 7.13
CA LEU A 3 21.08 30.39 7.04
C LEU A 3 20.85 29.98 5.58
N SER A 4 21.87 29.46 4.93
CA SER A 4 21.79 28.97 3.56
C SER A 4 21.38 27.50 3.54
N PHE A 5 20.36 27.18 2.75
CA PHE A 5 20.07 25.79 2.38
C PHE A 5 21.08 25.34 1.32
N THR A 6 21.76 24.23 1.59
CA THR A 6 22.72 23.62 0.68
C THR A 6 22.38 22.14 0.50
N GLU A 7 22.57 21.62 -0.71
CA GLU A 7 22.32 20.20 -0.99
C GLU A 7 23.34 19.27 -0.32
N LYS A 8 24.54 19.80 0.01
CA LYS A 8 25.62 19.05 0.66
C LYS A 8 26.17 19.84 1.84
N PRO A 9 26.77 19.17 2.86
CA PRO A 9 27.49 19.86 3.92
C PRO A 9 28.61 20.74 3.36
N PRO A 10 28.72 22.02 3.76
CA PRO A 10 29.74 22.93 3.27
C PRO A 10 31.13 22.51 3.78
N GLN A 11 32.21 22.79 3.05
CA GLN A 11 33.56 22.40 3.49
C GLN A 11 34.05 23.15 4.76
N GLY A 12 33.42 24.27 5.10
CA GLY A 12 33.75 25.08 6.28
C GLY A 12 32.84 24.81 7.48
N ARG A 13 33.34 25.14 8.67
CA ARG A 13 32.56 25.11 9.92
C ARG A 13 31.74 26.40 10.08
N ILE A 14 30.63 26.43 9.36
CA ILE A 14 29.64 27.52 9.36
C ILE A 14 28.25 26.94 9.66
N PRO A 15 27.26 27.75 10.07
CA PRO A 15 25.88 27.28 10.16
C PRO A 15 25.28 27.08 8.76
N TYR A 16 24.51 26.00 8.58
CA TYR A 16 23.86 25.67 7.31
C TYR A 16 22.59 24.84 7.52
N ALA A 17 21.80 24.74 6.46
CA ALA A 17 20.59 23.94 6.39
C ALA A 17 20.71 22.90 5.28
N ILE A 18 20.22 21.68 5.51
CA ILE A 18 20.12 20.61 4.52
C ILE A 18 18.64 20.30 4.28
N PRO A 19 18.15 20.40 3.03
CA PRO A 19 16.78 19.98 2.69
C PRO A 19 16.51 18.51 2.97
N GLN A 20 15.24 18.15 3.04
CA GLN A 20 14.82 16.75 3.18
C GLN A 20 15.39 15.89 2.03
N LEU A 21 15.93 14.71 2.38
CA LEU A 21 16.58 13.74 1.47
C LEU A 21 17.87 14.23 0.77
N GLU A 22 18.35 15.43 1.10
CA GLU A 22 19.66 15.92 0.68
C GLU A 22 20.76 15.54 1.70
N GLY A 23 21.99 16.00 1.44
CA GLY A 23 23.19 15.64 2.17
C GLY A 23 24.27 15.10 1.22
N GLU A 24 25.43 14.74 1.75
CA GLU A 24 26.40 13.98 0.95
C GLU A 24 25.86 12.56 0.74
N ARG A 25 25.26 12.34 -0.43
CA ARG A 25 24.62 11.07 -0.83
C ARG A 25 25.64 10.08 -1.38
N ILE A 26 25.75 8.94 -0.73
CA ILE A 26 26.63 7.84 -1.12
C ILE A 26 25.90 6.51 -0.95
N THR A 27 26.28 5.51 -1.74
CA THR A 27 25.75 4.15 -1.65
C THR A 27 26.87 3.13 -1.59
N ILE A 28 26.72 2.12 -0.73
CA ILE A 28 27.61 0.96 -0.75
C ILE A 28 27.10 0.03 -1.84
N PRO A 29 27.90 -0.26 -2.89
CA PRO A 29 27.51 -1.20 -3.93
C PRO A 29 26.94 -2.52 -3.39
N GLY A 30 25.74 -2.88 -3.84
CA GLY A 30 25.05 -4.11 -3.44
C GLY A 30 24.31 -4.03 -2.10
N SER A 31 24.45 -2.95 -1.33
CA SER A 31 23.70 -2.79 -0.07
C SER A 31 22.25 -2.40 -0.28
N LYS A 32 21.86 -2.03 -1.51
CA LYS A 32 20.55 -1.47 -1.86
C LYS A 32 20.12 -0.30 -0.96
N GLY A 33 21.10 0.36 -0.37
CA GLY A 33 20.93 1.44 0.59
C GLY A 33 21.72 2.67 0.22
N ALA A 34 21.29 3.82 0.73
CA ALA A 34 21.97 5.09 0.57
C ALA A 34 22.16 5.74 1.93
N PHE A 35 23.35 6.30 2.12
CA PHE A 35 23.70 7.16 3.25
C PHE A 35 23.65 8.62 2.80
N ARG A 36 23.15 9.49 3.66
CA ARG A 36 23.09 10.94 3.49
C ARG A 36 23.81 11.55 4.67
N ILE A 37 25.05 11.97 4.47
CA ILE A 37 25.82 12.61 5.55
C ILE A 37 25.30 14.05 5.68
N LEU A 38 24.70 14.35 6.84
CA LEU A 38 24.10 15.64 7.16
C LEU A 38 25.11 16.57 7.85
N ALA A 39 25.99 15.98 8.67
CA ALA A 39 27.14 16.64 9.28
C ALA A 39 28.30 15.65 9.38
N SER A 40 29.53 16.11 9.15
CA SER A 40 30.75 15.31 9.27
C SER A 40 31.77 15.98 10.19
N SER A 41 32.87 15.28 10.49
CA SER A 41 34.02 15.81 11.23
C SER A 41 34.42 17.25 10.86
N LYS A 42 34.36 17.62 9.59
CA LYS A 42 34.68 18.96 9.10
C LYS A 42 33.81 20.07 9.70
N GLN A 43 32.51 19.81 9.90
CA GLN A 43 31.56 20.79 10.42
C GLN A 43 31.41 20.71 11.94
N THR A 44 31.81 19.59 12.56
CA THR A 44 31.60 19.28 14.00
C THR A 44 32.92 19.15 14.76
N ASN A 45 33.98 19.79 14.25
CA ASN A 45 35.31 19.79 14.87
C ASN A 45 35.87 18.38 15.19
N GLY A 46 35.53 17.38 14.36
CA GLY A 46 35.96 16.00 14.51
C GLY A 46 35.16 15.15 15.49
N LEU A 47 34.19 15.72 16.23
CA LEU A 47 33.60 15.03 17.38
C LEU A 47 32.44 14.11 17.01
N MET A 48 31.58 14.49 16.06
CA MET A 48 30.43 13.67 15.63
C MET A 48 30.19 13.73 14.11
N ALA A 49 29.75 12.63 13.52
CA ALA A 49 29.10 12.64 12.21
C ALA A 49 27.64 12.23 12.37
N VAL A 50 26.73 12.99 11.77
CA VAL A 50 25.29 12.69 11.75
C VAL A 50 24.90 12.37 10.33
N PHE A 51 24.27 11.22 10.14
CA PHE A 51 23.82 10.77 8.83
C PHE A 51 22.46 10.12 8.90
N GLN A 52 21.73 10.21 7.81
CA GLN A 52 20.56 9.38 7.57
C GLN A 52 20.98 8.19 6.70
N SER A 53 20.52 7.00 7.03
CA SER A 53 20.64 5.82 6.16
C SER A 53 19.26 5.32 5.80
N GLY A 54 19.10 4.84 4.57
CA GLY A 54 17.91 4.12 4.16
C GLY A 54 18.28 2.97 3.25
N ALA A 55 17.52 1.88 3.31
CA ALA A 55 17.62 0.76 2.39
C ALA A 55 16.26 0.12 2.17
N VAL A 56 16.13 -0.63 1.08
CA VAL A 56 15.12 -1.70 0.98
C VAL A 56 15.63 -2.94 1.73
N LEU A 57 14.93 -4.07 1.61
CA LEU A 57 15.43 -5.33 2.15
C LEU A 57 16.82 -5.65 1.57
N SER A 58 17.83 -5.66 2.44
CA SER A 58 19.23 -5.79 2.07
C SER A 58 19.97 -6.72 3.01
N ASP A 59 21.03 -7.36 2.51
CA ASP A 59 21.92 -8.17 3.34
C ASP A 59 22.58 -7.30 4.43
N ALA A 60 22.68 -7.87 5.63
CA ALA A 60 23.41 -7.24 6.73
C ALA A 60 24.92 -7.23 6.42
N PRO A 61 25.67 -6.19 6.87
CA PRO A 61 27.11 -6.08 6.61
C PRO A 61 27.91 -7.20 7.29
N GLY A 62 27.33 -7.89 8.27
CA GLY A 62 27.95 -8.96 9.04
C GLY A 62 28.30 -8.52 10.45
N PHE A 63 28.54 -9.48 11.35
CA PHE A 63 28.91 -9.18 12.73
C PHE A 63 30.27 -8.50 12.84
N HIS A 64 30.32 -7.36 13.51
CA HIS A 64 31.55 -6.59 13.71
C HIS A 64 31.48 -5.75 14.98
N TYR A 65 32.61 -5.16 15.37
CA TYR A 65 32.71 -4.14 16.40
C TYR A 65 33.74 -3.07 16.01
N HIS A 66 33.70 -1.93 16.70
CA HIS A 66 34.67 -0.83 16.57
C HIS A 66 35.50 -0.74 17.86
N ASN A 67 36.82 -0.54 17.80
CA ASN A 67 37.66 -0.42 19.00
C ASN A 67 37.44 0.91 19.72
N HIS A 68 37.07 1.95 19.00
CA HIS A 68 36.98 3.33 19.46
C HIS A 68 35.68 4.02 19.07
N ALA A 69 35.09 3.68 17.92
CA ALA A 69 33.86 4.33 17.48
C ALA A 69 32.64 3.90 18.30
N HIS A 70 31.75 4.85 18.57
CA HIS A 70 30.43 4.61 19.13
C HIS A 70 29.38 4.71 18.02
N ASP A 71 28.43 3.79 17.99
CA ASP A 71 27.31 3.81 17.05
C ASP A 71 25.97 4.01 17.74
N VAL A 72 25.09 4.68 17.02
CA VAL A 72 23.69 4.87 17.39
C VAL A 72 22.82 4.48 16.21
N PHE A 73 21.73 3.77 16.50
CA PHE A 73 20.69 3.45 15.53
C PHE A 73 19.36 3.99 16.04
N LEU A 74 18.74 4.89 15.28
CA LEU A 74 17.45 5.49 15.62
C LEU A 74 16.51 5.38 14.43
N VAL A 75 15.47 4.54 14.53
CA VAL A 75 14.61 4.20 13.40
C VAL A 75 13.57 5.29 13.17
N THR A 76 13.39 5.74 11.93
CA THR A 76 12.34 6.70 11.55
C THR A 76 11.23 6.08 10.71
N LYS A 77 11.56 5.07 9.89
CA LYS A 77 10.60 4.34 9.05
C LYS A 77 10.99 2.87 8.94
N GLY A 78 10.00 2.02 8.66
CA GLY A 78 10.23 0.58 8.46
C GLY A 78 10.63 -0.14 9.75
N SER A 79 11.50 -1.12 9.65
CA SER A 79 12.01 -1.87 10.81
C SER A 79 13.49 -2.20 10.65
N LEU A 80 14.22 -2.17 11.75
CA LEU A 80 15.64 -2.57 11.83
C LEU A 80 15.75 -3.73 12.79
N LYS A 81 16.28 -4.87 12.35
CA LYS A 81 16.73 -5.91 13.27
C LYS A 81 18.17 -5.63 13.64
N LEU A 82 18.44 -5.54 14.93
CA LEU A 82 19.75 -5.22 15.44
C LEU A 82 20.14 -6.23 16.52
N TRP A 83 21.29 -6.84 16.32
CA TRP A 83 22.03 -7.49 17.40
C TRP A 83 22.95 -6.45 18.03
N ASN A 84 22.91 -6.34 19.35
CA ASN A 84 23.71 -5.39 20.13
C ASN A 84 24.20 -6.12 21.38
N GLY A 85 25.41 -6.67 21.31
CA GLY A 85 25.96 -7.52 22.36
C GLY A 85 25.12 -8.77 22.59
N ASP A 86 24.68 -8.96 23.83
CA ASP A 86 23.93 -10.15 24.28
C ASP A 86 22.43 -10.12 23.94
N LYS A 87 21.96 -9.09 23.22
CA LYS A 87 20.55 -8.92 22.87
C LYS A 87 20.33 -8.74 21.37
N CYS A 88 19.18 -9.22 20.91
CA CYS A 88 18.65 -8.97 19.57
C CYS A 88 17.22 -8.43 19.65
N ARG A 89 16.93 -7.34 18.92
CA ARG A 89 15.59 -6.72 18.84
C ARG A 89 15.23 -6.41 17.38
N ILE A 90 13.93 -6.39 17.11
CA ILE A 90 13.37 -5.71 15.94
C ILE A 90 12.87 -4.35 16.43
N MET A 91 13.48 -3.30 15.90
CA MET A 91 13.25 -1.89 16.22
C MET A 91 12.33 -1.28 15.16
N GLY A 92 11.29 -0.58 15.60
CA GLY A 92 10.37 0.19 14.75
C GLY A 92 10.56 1.71 14.94
N PRO A 93 9.73 2.55 14.27
CA PRO A 93 9.87 4.00 14.33
C PRO A 93 9.89 4.56 15.76
N GLY A 94 10.93 5.34 16.06
CA GLY A 94 11.19 5.95 17.37
C GLY A 94 12.00 5.07 18.34
N ASP A 95 12.23 3.80 18.04
CA ASP A 95 13.10 2.94 18.84
C ASP A 95 14.57 3.30 18.62
N PHE A 96 15.35 3.23 19.70
CA PHE A 96 16.75 3.64 19.76
C PHE A 96 17.63 2.49 20.24
N ALA A 97 18.86 2.43 19.73
CA ALA A 97 19.91 1.58 20.25
C ALA A 97 21.24 2.32 20.30
N TYR A 98 21.97 2.09 21.39
CA TYR A 98 23.34 2.58 21.57
C TYR A 98 24.30 1.40 21.61
N VAL A 99 25.35 1.50 20.80
CA VAL A 99 26.40 0.50 20.67
C VAL A 99 27.73 1.18 21.04
N PRO A 100 28.22 1.01 22.28
CA PRO A 100 29.53 1.54 22.67
C PRO A 100 30.67 0.73 22.01
N PRO A 101 31.91 1.25 22.06
CA PRO A 101 33.07 0.56 21.52
C PRO A 101 33.21 -0.85 22.06
N THR A 102 33.77 -1.74 21.24
CA THR A 102 34.04 -3.16 21.49
C THR A 102 32.80 -4.06 21.53
N VAL A 103 31.60 -3.50 21.40
CA VAL A 103 30.36 -4.29 21.36
C VAL A 103 30.13 -4.84 19.95
N VAL A 104 30.02 -6.16 19.88
CA VAL A 104 29.66 -6.85 18.62
C VAL A 104 28.22 -6.56 18.29
N HIS A 105 27.98 -6.09 17.07
CA HIS A 105 26.66 -5.76 16.59
C HIS A 105 26.52 -6.07 15.09
N ASN A 106 25.28 -6.07 14.61
CA ASN A 106 24.97 -6.27 13.19
C ASN A 106 23.60 -5.65 12.87
N PRO A 107 23.53 -4.56 12.09
CA PRO A 107 22.26 -3.98 11.65
C PRO A 107 21.73 -4.67 10.39
N GLU A 108 20.49 -5.14 10.43
CA GLU A 108 19.78 -5.77 9.32
C GLU A 108 18.48 -5.00 9.05
N LEU A 109 18.44 -4.23 7.95
CA LEU A 109 17.26 -3.44 7.60
C LEU A 109 16.14 -4.37 7.11
N LEU A 110 15.00 -4.35 7.80
CA LEU A 110 13.84 -5.20 7.55
C LEU A 110 12.69 -4.39 6.97
N GLY A 111 12.27 -4.72 5.76
CA GLY A 111 11.06 -4.16 5.14
C GLY A 111 11.32 -3.56 3.76
N PRO A 112 10.26 -3.13 3.07
CA PRO A 112 10.36 -2.59 1.72
C PRO A 112 11.09 -1.25 1.68
N HIS A 113 11.09 -0.50 2.79
CA HIS A 113 11.83 0.75 2.94
C HIS A 113 12.01 1.05 4.43
N THR A 114 13.24 0.95 4.90
CA THR A 114 13.63 1.29 6.27
C THR A 114 14.55 2.49 6.25
N GLU A 115 14.32 3.44 7.15
CA GLU A 115 15.17 4.61 7.34
C GLU A 115 15.58 4.74 8.80
N THR A 116 16.83 5.13 9.02
CA THR A 116 17.42 5.35 10.33
C THR A 116 18.25 6.62 10.34
N TYR A 117 18.29 7.31 11.47
CA TYR A 117 19.37 8.24 11.79
C TYR A 117 20.48 7.49 12.53
N GLY A 118 21.71 7.85 12.19
CA GLY A 118 22.90 7.36 12.85
C GLY A 118 23.80 8.50 13.30
N VAL A 119 24.51 8.25 14.40
CA VAL A 119 25.64 9.05 14.82
C VAL A 119 26.83 8.14 14.94
N VAL A 120 27.97 8.57 14.39
CA VAL A 120 29.26 7.97 14.71
C VAL A 120 30.14 9.01 15.38
N THR A 121 30.83 8.59 16.43
CA THR A 121 31.83 9.39 17.13
C THR A 121 33.05 8.52 17.45
N PRO A 122 34.29 8.95 17.12
CA PRO A 122 34.66 10.24 16.50
C PRO A 122 34.13 10.42 15.07
N GLY A 123 33.93 11.67 14.66
CA GLY A 123 33.17 12.02 13.43
C GLY A 123 33.92 11.78 12.12
N ASP A 124 35.21 11.46 12.17
CA ASP A 124 36.03 11.10 11.01
C ASP A 124 35.75 9.66 10.53
N TRP A 125 35.16 8.81 11.36
CA TRP A 125 34.79 7.46 10.97
C TRP A 125 33.83 7.43 9.77
N VAL A 126 33.08 8.50 9.51
CA VAL A 126 32.24 8.62 8.32
C VAL A 126 33.03 8.52 7.00
N ASP A 127 34.35 8.75 7.03
CA ASP A 127 35.25 8.55 5.89
C ASP A 127 35.36 7.08 5.48
N PHE A 128 35.11 6.13 6.39
CA PHE A 128 34.95 4.72 6.05
C PHE A 128 33.84 4.54 5.02
N PHE A 129 32.66 5.12 5.28
CA PHE A 129 31.55 5.07 4.33
C PHE A 129 31.94 5.69 2.99
N ARG A 130 32.63 6.84 2.98
CA ARG A 130 33.11 7.46 1.74
C ARG A 130 34.07 6.56 0.96
N TYR A 131 34.92 5.80 1.65
CA TYR A 131 35.88 4.87 1.03
C TYR A 131 35.21 3.64 0.42
N VAL A 132 34.25 3.03 1.14
CA VAL A 132 33.59 1.80 0.65
C VAL A 132 32.48 2.09 -0.35
N SER A 133 31.94 3.30 -0.36
CA SER A 133 30.79 3.71 -1.18
C SER A 133 31.17 4.34 -2.53
N GLU A 134 30.15 4.59 -3.33
CA GLU A 134 30.15 5.40 -4.55
C GLU A 134 29.17 6.57 -4.36
N PRO A 135 29.35 7.71 -5.06
CA PRO A 135 28.34 8.77 -5.09
C PRO A 135 26.98 8.24 -5.55
N TYR A 136 25.90 8.73 -4.95
CA TYR A 136 24.55 8.33 -5.30
C TYR A 136 23.68 9.55 -5.61
N ASP A 137 23.23 9.66 -6.86
CA ASP A 137 22.39 10.77 -7.33
C ASP A 137 20.90 10.41 -7.47
N GLY A 138 20.53 9.19 -7.05
CA GLY A 138 19.13 8.76 -7.07
C GLY A 138 18.30 9.33 -5.91
N ILE A 139 16.98 9.18 -5.99
CA ILE A 139 16.04 9.89 -5.10
C ILE A 139 16.08 9.34 -3.67
N LEU A 140 15.83 8.04 -3.50
CA LEU A 140 15.71 7.39 -2.18
C LEU A 140 16.85 6.42 -1.90
N VAL A 141 16.86 5.27 -2.57
CA VAL A 141 17.84 4.20 -2.37
C VAL A 141 18.01 3.43 -3.69
N PRO A 142 19.17 2.81 -3.95
CA PRO A 142 19.37 2.01 -5.16
C PRO A 142 18.76 0.61 -5.00
N GLU A 143 17.44 0.52 -4.95
CA GLU A 143 16.66 -0.72 -4.72
C GLU A 143 17.09 -1.90 -5.62
N ASN A 144 17.43 -1.60 -6.86
CA ASN A 144 17.79 -2.60 -7.88
C ASN A 144 19.31 -2.90 -7.94
N ASP A 145 20.11 -2.39 -7.00
CA ASP A 145 21.54 -2.71 -6.94
C ASP A 145 21.76 -4.14 -6.41
N ASN A 146 21.72 -5.10 -7.33
CA ASN A 146 21.91 -6.53 -7.04
C ASN A 146 23.38 -6.97 -7.12
N ARG A 147 24.34 -6.04 -7.07
CA ARG A 147 25.75 -6.40 -6.92
C ARG A 147 25.95 -7.17 -5.61
N ASP A 148 26.85 -8.15 -5.57
CA ASP A 148 27.11 -8.89 -4.34
C ASP A 148 27.86 -8.02 -3.32
N LEU A 149 27.14 -7.55 -2.29
CA LEU A 149 27.66 -6.70 -1.23
C LEU A 149 28.93 -7.28 -0.60
N LYS A 150 28.96 -8.59 -0.31
CA LYS A 150 30.09 -9.22 0.39
C LYS A 150 31.34 -9.22 -0.48
N SER A 151 31.23 -9.60 -1.75
CA SER A 151 32.38 -9.58 -2.68
C SER A 151 32.96 -8.19 -2.89
N LEU A 152 32.16 -7.12 -2.76
CA LEU A 152 32.62 -5.75 -2.97
C LEU A 152 33.14 -5.08 -1.69
N LEU A 153 32.48 -5.34 -0.56
CA LEU A 153 32.82 -4.73 0.71
C LEU A 153 34.07 -5.39 1.35
N ILE A 154 34.14 -6.73 1.36
CA ILE A 154 35.21 -7.46 2.07
C ILE A 154 36.61 -7.09 1.54
N PRO A 155 36.88 -7.03 0.22
CA PRO A 155 38.21 -6.66 -0.28
C PRO A 155 38.61 -5.23 0.11
N LYS A 156 37.67 -4.27 0.04
CA LYS A 156 37.93 -2.88 0.44
C LYS A 156 38.24 -2.78 1.93
N VAL A 157 37.46 -3.46 2.78
CA VAL A 157 37.73 -3.53 4.22
C VAL A 157 39.09 -4.17 4.49
N MET A 158 39.44 -5.28 3.84
CA MET A 158 40.73 -5.95 4.04
C MET A 158 41.91 -5.08 3.60
N ALA A 159 41.76 -4.33 2.51
CA ALA A 159 42.78 -3.41 2.01
C ALA A 159 43.04 -2.24 2.97
N ALA A 160 42.02 -1.78 3.69
CA ALA A 160 42.08 -0.64 4.60
C ALA A 160 41.86 -1.03 6.08
N LYS A 161 42.14 -2.29 6.43
CA LYS A 161 41.92 -2.85 7.79
C LYS A 161 42.75 -2.15 8.86
N GLN A 162 43.89 -1.55 8.47
CA GLN A 162 44.74 -0.76 9.36
C GLN A 162 44.30 0.71 9.44
N ASP A 163 43.47 1.17 8.51
CA ASP A 163 43.07 2.57 8.34
C ASP A 163 41.66 2.86 8.91
N PHE A 164 40.79 1.85 9.02
CA PHE A 164 39.43 2.00 9.53
C PHE A 164 39.12 1.06 10.70
N ASP A 165 38.45 1.61 11.71
CA ASP A 165 38.16 0.95 12.98
C ASP A 165 37.01 -0.07 12.87
N VAL A 166 37.15 -1.13 12.06
CA VAL A 166 36.12 -2.18 11.90
C VAL A 166 36.71 -3.56 12.06
N VAL A 167 36.26 -4.31 13.06
CA VAL A 167 36.74 -5.67 13.34
C VAL A 167 35.60 -6.68 13.18
N PHE A 168 35.63 -7.42 12.07
CA PHE A 168 34.65 -8.46 11.76
C PHE A 168 34.81 -9.70 12.66
N GLN A 169 33.67 -10.26 13.06
CA GLN A 169 33.54 -11.42 13.95
C GLN A 169 32.74 -12.55 13.27
N PRO A 170 33.33 -13.25 12.28
CA PRO A 170 32.62 -14.25 11.47
C PRO A 170 32.19 -15.50 12.24
N HIS A 171 32.81 -15.75 13.40
CA HIS A 171 32.51 -16.90 14.27
C HIS A 171 31.67 -16.51 15.50
N TYR A 172 31.15 -15.28 15.54
CA TYR A 172 30.28 -14.85 16.63
C TYR A 172 28.99 -15.67 16.65
N GLN A 173 28.57 -16.11 17.83
CA GLN A 173 27.30 -16.79 18.03
C GLN A 173 26.28 -15.75 18.51
N PRO A 174 25.36 -15.28 17.65
CA PRO A 174 24.45 -14.24 18.03
C PRO A 174 23.35 -14.76 18.98
N PRO A 175 22.87 -13.92 19.92
CA PRO A 175 21.69 -14.22 20.70
C PRO A 175 20.45 -14.34 19.80
N GLU A 176 19.47 -15.13 20.26
CA GLU A 176 18.16 -15.22 19.61
C GLU A 176 17.39 -13.89 19.72
N LEU A 177 16.41 -13.72 18.83
CA LEU A 177 15.49 -12.58 18.89
C LEU A 177 14.70 -12.62 20.21
N GLY A 178 14.89 -11.61 21.06
CA GLY A 178 14.20 -11.48 22.34
C GLY A 178 13.03 -10.50 22.29
N ALA A 179 12.08 -10.67 23.21
CA ALA A 179 11.02 -9.69 23.44
C ALA A 179 11.56 -8.44 24.19
N TRP A 180 10.87 -7.32 24.03
CA TRP A 180 11.15 -6.08 24.76
C TRP A 180 10.91 -6.25 26.27
N THR A 181 11.78 -5.68 27.10
CA THR A 181 11.66 -5.72 28.57
C THR A 181 11.42 -4.33 29.16
N LYS A 182 10.95 -4.28 30.42
CA LYS A 182 10.74 -3.00 31.14
C LYS A 182 12.04 -2.23 31.42
N ASP A 183 13.19 -2.89 31.40
CA ASP A 183 14.47 -2.21 31.56
C ASP A 183 14.85 -1.41 30.31
N GLU A 184 14.29 -1.78 29.15
CA GLU A 184 14.45 -1.10 27.86
C GLU A 184 13.48 0.08 27.72
N GLU A 185 12.86 0.50 28.83
CA GLU A 185 12.04 1.70 28.95
C GLU A 185 12.74 2.81 29.76
N LYS A 186 14.01 2.60 30.12
CA LYS A 186 14.80 3.49 30.98
C LYS A 186 16.19 3.70 30.38
N LEU A 187 16.80 4.85 30.67
CA LEU A 187 18.22 5.07 30.41
C LEU A 187 19.06 4.34 31.46
N PRO A 188 20.10 3.60 31.07
CA PRO A 188 21.01 2.98 32.04
C PRO A 188 21.85 4.04 32.75
N GLU A 189 22.25 3.77 33.99
CA GLU A 189 23.08 4.71 34.78
C GLU A 189 24.53 4.78 34.27
N THR A 190 25.00 3.72 33.61
CA THR A 190 26.38 3.58 33.13
C THR A 190 26.46 3.39 31.61
N ALA A 191 27.65 3.60 31.06
CA ALA A 191 27.95 3.37 29.66
C ALA A 191 27.99 1.86 29.34
N GLN A 192 26.89 1.35 28.79
CA GLN A 192 26.70 -0.04 28.38
C GLN A 192 25.86 -0.09 27.09
N PRO A 193 25.89 -1.19 26.30
CA PRO A 193 24.97 -1.34 25.18
C PRO A 193 23.52 -1.44 25.69
N TYR A 194 22.59 -0.76 25.01
CA TYR A 194 21.16 -0.87 25.34
C TYR A 194 20.26 -0.58 24.14
N PHE A 195 19.02 -1.02 24.28
CA PHE A 195 17.88 -0.60 23.49
C PHE A 195 16.99 0.30 24.35
N LEU A 196 16.37 1.30 23.73
CA LEU A 196 15.35 2.14 24.36
C LEU A 196 14.12 2.19 23.46
N ARG A 197 13.01 1.72 24.01
CA ARG A 197 11.73 1.65 23.31
C ARG A 197 11.16 3.05 23.08
N ALA A 198 10.58 3.28 21.90
CA ALA A 198 10.02 4.54 21.48
C ALA A 198 9.12 5.18 22.56
N ASN A 199 9.39 6.46 22.86
CA ASN A 199 8.59 7.29 23.77
C ASN A 199 8.51 6.84 25.24
N THR A 200 9.27 5.83 25.65
CA THR A 200 9.23 5.30 27.03
C THR A 200 10.26 5.91 27.97
N GLY A 201 11.38 6.40 27.43
CA GLY A 201 12.47 6.98 28.19
C GLY A 201 12.07 8.17 29.09
N PRO A 202 12.97 8.57 30.00
CA PRO A 202 12.72 9.66 30.92
C PRO A 202 12.54 11.00 30.16
N LYS A 203 11.76 11.92 30.74
CA LYS A 203 11.39 13.19 30.14
C LYS A 203 11.53 14.31 31.16
N TRP A 204 11.93 15.49 30.69
CA TRP A 204 12.00 16.71 31.48
C TRP A 204 11.25 17.83 30.78
N MET A 205 10.49 18.60 31.54
CA MET A 205 9.76 19.79 31.10
C MET A 205 10.45 21.03 31.66
N LEU A 206 10.86 21.93 30.77
CA LEU A 206 11.32 23.28 31.10
C LEU A 206 10.32 24.27 30.50
N GLY A 207 9.36 24.70 31.30
CA GLY A 207 8.27 25.54 30.81
C GLY A 207 7.51 24.83 29.69
N GLY A 208 7.44 25.46 28.52
CA GLY A 208 6.80 24.91 27.32
C GLY A 208 7.64 23.91 26.50
N VAL A 209 8.85 23.51 26.93
CA VAL A 209 9.71 22.61 26.15
C VAL A 209 9.94 21.30 26.89
N MET A 210 9.67 20.19 26.22
CA MET A 210 10.01 18.85 26.69
C MET A 210 11.31 18.36 26.05
N SER A 211 12.18 17.76 26.85
CA SER A 211 13.32 16.97 26.38
C SER A 211 13.10 15.50 26.77
N ARG A 212 13.19 14.60 25.80
CA ARG A 212 13.16 13.14 25.98
C ARG A 212 14.48 12.55 25.46
N PRO A 213 15.53 12.46 26.32
CA PRO A 213 16.82 11.94 25.91
C PRO A 213 16.76 10.46 25.52
N PHE A 214 17.41 10.14 24.41
CA PHE A 214 17.74 8.78 24.00
C PHE A 214 19.07 8.33 24.59
N ILE A 215 20.02 9.26 24.70
CA ILE A 215 21.34 9.09 25.33
C ILE A 215 21.83 10.45 25.83
N THR A 216 22.52 10.49 26.96
CA THR A 216 23.23 11.68 27.44
C THR A 216 24.74 11.45 27.47
N THR A 217 25.50 12.51 27.74
CA THR A 217 26.94 12.45 27.98
C THR A 217 27.34 11.46 29.08
N SER A 218 26.43 11.09 29.99
CA SER A 218 26.68 10.06 31.01
C SER A 218 26.80 8.66 30.40
N GLN A 219 25.88 8.27 29.52
CA GLN A 219 25.93 6.95 28.86
C GLN A 219 26.96 6.91 27.73
N SER A 220 27.17 8.03 27.03
CA SER A 220 28.12 8.11 25.93
C SER A 220 29.59 8.27 26.38
N ARG A 221 29.85 8.51 27.68
CA ARG A 221 31.18 8.90 28.20
C ARG A 221 31.67 10.25 27.67
N GLY A 222 30.74 11.19 27.50
CA GLY A 222 31.02 12.58 27.16
C GLY A 222 31.12 12.88 25.68
N VAL A 223 30.96 11.90 24.79
CA VAL A 223 31.19 12.07 23.34
C VAL A 223 29.99 12.61 22.57
N CYS A 224 28.77 12.32 23.02
CA CYS A 224 27.55 12.85 22.40
C CYS A 224 26.33 12.82 23.34
N ALA A 225 25.31 13.60 23.00
CA ALA A 225 23.97 13.49 23.56
C ALA A 225 22.93 13.58 22.45
N ILE A 226 21.83 12.84 22.61
CA ILE A 226 20.74 12.79 21.62
C ILE A 226 19.41 12.83 22.36
N SER A 227 18.55 13.78 21.99
CA SER A 227 17.24 13.97 22.62
C SER A 227 16.16 14.37 21.64
N SER A 228 14.94 13.90 21.89
CA SER A 228 13.73 14.45 21.27
C SER A 228 13.31 15.72 22.01
N ILE A 229 13.35 16.85 21.30
CA ILE A 229 12.92 18.16 21.78
C ILE A 229 11.52 18.43 21.22
N GLU A 230 10.55 18.61 22.11
CA GLU A 230 9.14 18.72 21.77
C GLU A 230 8.51 19.97 22.38
N SER A 231 7.69 20.69 21.62
CA SER A 231 6.97 21.87 22.09
C SER A 231 5.76 22.21 21.21
N SER A 232 5.07 23.30 21.53
CA SER A 232 3.90 23.80 20.82
C SER A 232 3.92 25.32 20.75
N HIS A 233 3.49 25.91 19.63
CA HIS A 233 3.27 27.35 19.51
C HIS A 233 2.27 27.89 20.55
N THR A 234 1.38 27.03 21.07
CA THR A 234 0.36 27.43 22.05
C THR A 234 0.95 27.78 23.41
N TYR A 235 2.20 27.40 23.70
CA TYR A 235 2.86 27.74 24.95
C TYR A 235 3.54 29.12 24.95
N GLY A 236 3.62 29.78 23.79
CA GLY A 236 4.27 31.09 23.67
C GLY A 236 5.79 31.03 23.73
N GLU A 237 6.43 32.11 24.18
CA GLU A 237 7.90 32.19 24.29
C GLU A 237 8.44 31.23 25.35
N THR A 238 9.55 30.57 25.00
CA THR A 238 10.27 29.66 25.90
C THR A 238 11.69 30.17 26.16
N LEU A 239 12.44 29.53 27.07
CA LEU A 239 13.87 29.84 27.23
C LEU A 239 14.63 29.69 25.90
N LEU A 240 14.25 28.68 25.09
CA LEU A 240 14.88 28.41 23.80
C LEU A 240 14.59 29.50 22.75
N SER A 241 13.61 30.37 23.00
CA SER A 241 13.32 31.53 22.15
C SER A 241 14.30 32.69 22.35
N LYS A 242 15.16 32.63 23.37
CA LYS A 242 16.25 33.59 23.62
C LYS A 242 17.53 33.16 22.90
N PHE A 243 18.34 34.13 22.48
CA PHE A 243 19.64 33.82 21.87
C PHE A 243 20.55 33.14 22.89
N MET A 244 21.00 31.94 22.54
CA MET A 244 21.96 31.15 23.30
C MET A 244 23.18 30.81 22.45
N THR A 245 24.34 30.82 23.08
CA THR A 245 25.62 30.48 22.46
C THR A 245 26.30 29.41 23.28
N PHE A 246 26.34 28.19 22.76
CA PHE A 246 27.12 27.09 23.32
C PHE A 246 28.56 27.23 22.83
N GLN A 247 29.51 27.43 23.74
CA GLN A 247 30.88 27.78 23.34
C GLN A 247 31.68 26.59 22.77
N SER A 248 31.31 25.37 23.13
CA SER A 248 32.06 24.15 22.79
C SER A 248 31.23 23.01 22.24
N VAL A 249 29.94 23.21 21.97
CA VAL A 249 29.01 22.16 21.54
C VAL A 249 28.40 22.50 20.20
N ASP A 250 28.63 21.65 19.20
CA ASP A 250 28.00 21.69 17.90
C ASP A 250 26.60 21.05 17.98
N HIS A 251 25.61 21.65 17.30
CA HIS A 251 24.23 21.15 17.29
C HIS A 251 23.81 20.77 15.87
N CYS A 252 23.29 19.56 15.71
CA CYS A 252 22.59 19.12 14.50
C CYS A 252 21.13 18.83 14.87
N LEU A 253 20.20 19.63 14.36
CA LEU A 253 18.79 19.54 14.69
C LEU A 253 18.02 19.06 13.47
N CYS A 254 17.39 17.90 13.57
CA CYS A 254 16.60 17.28 12.51
C CYS A 254 15.12 17.41 12.86
N VAL A 255 14.30 17.99 11.97
CA VAL A 255 12.87 18.18 12.23
C VAL A 255 12.08 16.93 11.84
N LEU A 256 11.29 16.38 12.77
CA LEU A 256 10.53 15.14 12.58
C LEU A 256 9.04 15.39 12.41
N GLU A 257 8.48 16.36 13.14
CA GLU A 257 7.06 16.72 13.04
C GLU A 257 6.91 18.22 13.24
N GLY A 258 6.01 18.84 12.48
CA GLY A 258 5.70 20.27 12.61
C GLY A 258 6.71 21.19 11.94
N THR A 259 6.81 22.42 12.46
CA THR A 259 7.65 23.48 11.90
C THR A 259 8.47 24.16 13.00
N LEU A 260 9.79 24.15 12.84
CA LEU A 260 10.76 24.82 13.71
C LEU A 260 11.21 26.12 13.03
N THR A 261 11.30 27.21 13.77
CA THR A 261 12.02 28.41 13.33
C THR A 261 13.36 28.52 14.04
N VAL A 262 14.38 28.93 13.30
CA VAL A 262 15.74 29.12 13.81
C VAL A 262 16.18 30.51 13.45
N ARG A 263 16.61 31.27 14.45
CA ARG A 263 17.18 32.61 14.27
C ARG A 263 18.63 32.55 14.67
N LEU A 264 19.52 32.90 13.74
CA LEU A 264 20.90 33.22 14.08
C LEU A 264 21.02 34.71 14.39
N LYS A 265 21.91 35.08 15.30
CA LYS A 265 22.16 36.48 15.60
C LYS A 265 22.57 37.22 14.31
N ASP A 266 22.06 38.45 14.15
CA ASP A 266 22.31 39.32 12.99
C ASP A 266 21.92 38.70 11.63
N SER A 267 20.92 37.81 11.63
CA SER A 267 20.45 37.09 10.45
C SER A 267 18.93 36.95 10.47
N PRO A 268 18.26 36.86 9.29
CA PRO A 268 16.82 36.64 9.24
C PRO A 268 16.43 35.29 9.84
N GLU A 269 15.19 35.18 10.30
CA GLU A 269 14.60 33.92 10.74
C GLU A 269 14.48 32.94 9.56
N ALA A 270 14.92 31.70 9.78
CA ALA A 270 14.75 30.59 8.86
C ALA A 270 13.73 29.59 9.41
N THR A 271 12.96 28.98 8.51
CA THR A 271 11.91 28.01 8.83
C THR A 271 12.31 26.63 8.34
N PHE A 272 12.12 25.62 9.18
CA PHE A 272 12.45 24.22 8.94
C PHE A 272 11.22 23.35 9.12
N ARG A 273 10.98 22.48 8.14
CA ARG A 273 9.86 21.53 8.05
C ARG A 273 10.36 20.10 8.24
N GLU A 274 9.44 19.17 8.35
CA GLU A 274 9.72 17.74 8.48
C GLU A 274 10.75 17.25 7.44
N GLY A 275 11.77 16.55 7.93
CA GLY A 275 12.88 16.02 7.15
C GLY A 275 14.04 16.99 6.91
N GLU A 276 13.87 18.29 7.18
CA GLU A 276 14.94 19.28 7.04
C GLU A 276 15.84 19.30 8.28
N THR A 277 17.13 19.60 8.05
CA THR A 277 18.16 19.61 9.10
C THR A 277 18.84 20.97 9.16
N VAL A 278 19.13 21.44 10.37
CA VAL A 278 20.03 22.58 10.60
C VAL A 278 21.25 22.14 11.38
N VAL A 279 22.41 22.62 10.99
CA VAL A 279 23.67 22.42 11.73
C VAL A 279 24.18 23.77 12.19
N ILE A 280 24.43 23.90 13.49
CA ILE A 280 24.81 25.13 14.17
C ILE A 280 26.11 24.86 14.93
N PRO A 281 27.25 25.41 14.46
CA PRO A 281 28.51 25.19 15.13
C PRO A 281 28.62 25.89 16.49
N ALA A 282 29.48 25.36 17.36
CA ALA A 282 29.82 25.97 18.64
C ALA A 282 30.32 27.41 18.44
N GLY A 283 29.92 28.32 19.33
CA GLY A 283 30.19 29.74 19.27
C GLY A 283 29.17 30.55 18.44
N GLN A 284 28.28 29.90 17.69
CA GLN A 284 27.21 30.57 16.97
C GLN A 284 26.01 30.81 17.89
N ALA A 285 25.60 32.07 18.04
CA ALA A 285 24.39 32.43 18.77
C ALA A 285 23.14 32.06 17.94
N PHE A 286 22.20 31.32 18.54
CA PHE A 286 20.93 30.93 17.92
C PHE A 286 19.75 30.96 18.90
N ALA A 287 18.53 31.05 18.37
CA ALA A 287 17.28 30.92 19.10
C ALA A 287 16.29 30.05 18.31
N LEU A 288 15.43 29.31 19.01
CA LEU A 288 14.46 28.38 18.46
C LEU A 288 13.02 28.84 18.74
N GLY A 289 12.17 28.75 17.72
CA GLY A 289 10.73 28.95 17.81
C GLY A 289 9.98 27.71 17.34
N PHE A 290 8.85 27.41 17.98
CA PHE A 290 8.04 26.23 17.69
C PHE A 290 6.74 26.70 17.03
N ALA A 291 6.70 26.73 15.69
CA ALA A 291 5.66 27.45 14.94
C ALA A 291 4.38 26.64 14.69
N SER A 292 4.40 25.33 14.92
CA SER A 292 3.22 24.45 14.77
C SER A 292 2.57 24.11 16.11
N ARG A 293 1.35 23.56 16.08
CA ARG A 293 0.64 23.05 17.29
C ARG A 293 1.40 21.92 18.00
N TYR A 294 2.22 21.21 17.25
CA TYR A 294 3.17 20.27 17.79
C TYR A 294 4.42 20.36 16.93
N VAL A 295 5.58 20.41 17.57
CA VAL A 295 6.87 20.37 16.91
C VAL A 295 7.72 19.33 17.63
N ARG A 296 8.31 18.41 16.87
CA ARG A 296 9.28 17.43 17.36
C ARG A 296 10.56 17.54 16.55
N VAL A 297 11.68 17.70 17.25
CA VAL A 297 13.01 17.83 16.68
C VAL A 297 13.94 16.87 17.39
N TRP A 298 14.73 16.09 16.66
CA TRP A 298 15.82 15.33 17.25
C TRP A 298 17.07 16.18 17.24
N SER A 299 17.60 16.43 18.44
CA SER A 299 18.83 17.16 18.67
C SER A 299 19.97 16.17 18.84
N PHE A 300 21.00 16.30 18.00
CA PHE A 300 22.27 15.58 18.11
C PHE A 300 23.35 16.59 18.48
N THR A 301 24.09 16.31 19.55
CA THR A 301 25.16 17.18 20.05
C THR A 301 26.40 16.36 20.38
N ASP A 302 27.56 16.98 20.25
CA ASP A 302 28.88 16.41 20.59
C ASP A 302 29.31 16.72 22.04
N GLY A 303 28.33 16.95 22.91
CA GLY A 303 28.51 17.31 24.31
C GLY A 303 27.19 17.68 24.99
N ASP A 304 27.29 18.33 26.14
CA ASP A 304 26.12 18.79 26.91
C ASP A 304 25.43 19.98 26.20
N GLY A 305 24.38 19.70 25.45
CA GLY A 305 23.64 20.67 24.64
C GLY A 305 22.35 21.17 25.28
N ILE A 306 21.39 21.54 24.43
CA ILE A 306 20.06 22.04 24.83
C ILE A 306 19.30 21.04 25.72
N GLU A 307 19.51 19.74 25.54
CA GLU A 307 18.90 18.69 26.34
C GLU A 307 19.39 18.70 27.78
N THR A 308 20.67 18.95 28.03
CA THR A 308 21.24 19.07 29.39
C THR A 308 20.79 20.37 30.05
N LEU A 309 20.64 21.45 29.28
CA LEU A 309 20.06 22.70 29.78
C LEU A 309 18.61 22.48 30.26
N ILE A 310 17.78 21.78 29.47
CA ILE A 310 16.40 21.43 29.84
C ILE A 310 16.38 20.47 31.04
N HIS A 311 17.28 19.50 31.09
CA HIS A 311 17.35 18.56 32.21
C HIS A 311 17.70 19.28 33.53
N ARG A 312 18.70 20.16 33.54
CA ARG A 312 19.17 20.82 34.78
C ARG A 312 18.23 21.92 35.28
N LEU A 313 17.50 22.59 34.40
CA LEU A 313 16.56 23.66 34.76
C LEU A 313 15.11 23.18 34.86
N GLY A 314 14.77 22.11 34.15
CA GLY A 314 13.42 21.59 34.07
C GLY A 314 13.11 20.58 35.17
N GLN A 315 11.86 20.14 35.20
CA GLN A 315 11.37 19.14 36.14
C GLN A 315 11.08 17.82 35.41
N ARG A 316 11.26 16.70 36.12
CA ARG A 316 10.90 15.38 35.58
C ARG A 316 9.40 15.35 35.26
N PHE A 317 9.06 14.77 34.11
CA PHE A 317 7.69 14.70 33.63
C PHE A 317 7.29 13.25 33.32
N ASP A 318 6.24 12.78 33.98
CA ASP A 318 5.77 11.40 33.87
C ASP A 318 4.77 11.20 32.71
N GLY A 319 4.17 12.27 32.20
CA GLY A 319 3.22 12.21 31.08
C GLY A 319 3.89 11.77 29.78
N ALA A 320 3.20 10.97 28.97
CA ALA A 320 3.75 10.46 27.71
C ALA A 320 3.82 11.52 26.59
N VAL A 321 2.95 12.54 26.65
CA VAL A 321 2.77 13.58 25.64
C VAL A 321 2.81 14.97 26.28
N LEU A 322 2.98 16.02 25.47
CA LEU A 322 2.93 17.41 25.94
C LEU A 322 1.61 17.69 26.71
N PRO A 323 1.67 18.37 27.87
CA PRO A 323 0.47 18.71 28.66
C PRO A 323 -0.39 19.79 27.99
N ASP A 324 -1.68 19.89 28.28
CA ASP A 324 -2.52 20.94 27.66
C ASP A 324 -2.07 22.38 28.02
N GLN A 325 -1.40 22.55 29.16
CA GLN A 325 -0.83 23.81 29.62
C GLN A 325 0.64 23.63 29.98
N ALA A 326 1.48 24.61 29.64
CA ALA A 326 2.90 24.60 29.99
C ALA A 326 3.06 24.71 31.52
N PRO A 327 3.85 23.82 32.15
CA PRO A 327 4.23 23.97 33.55
C PRO A 327 4.94 25.31 33.80
N GLU A 328 4.75 25.88 34.98
CA GLU A 328 5.56 27.02 35.42
C GLU A 328 7.02 26.58 35.62
N TRP A 329 7.95 27.48 35.35
CA TRP A 329 9.39 27.24 35.53
C TRP A 329 10.08 28.49 36.06
N ASP A 330 11.16 28.30 36.84
CA ASP A 330 11.89 29.38 37.47
C ASP A 330 13.12 29.79 36.66
N THR A 331 13.37 31.10 36.60
CA THR A 331 14.54 31.69 35.94
C THR A 331 15.74 31.86 36.87
N ALA A 332 15.58 31.66 38.18
CA ALA A 332 16.60 31.91 39.20
C ALA A 332 17.92 31.18 38.92
N ASP A 333 17.85 29.91 38.54
CA ASP A 333 19.04 29.07 38.33
C ASP A 333 19.63 29.15 36.92
N VAL A 334 18.98 29.85 35.99
CA VAL A 334 19.39 29.87 34.58
C VAL A 334 20.81 30.38 34.42
N LYS A 335 21.19 31.45 35.12
CA LYS A 335 22.55 32.00 35.05
C LYS A 335 23.59 31.02 35.58
N THR A 336 23.29 30.32 36.68
CA THR A 336 24.19 29.36 37.32
C THR A 336 24.41 28.13 36.45
N VAL A 337 23.31 27.55 35.93
CA VAL A 337 23.36 26.38 35.05
C VAL A 337 24.04 26.73 33.73
N ALA A 338 23.66 27.85 33.10
CA ALA A 338 24.28 28.31 31.86
C ALA A 338 25.78 28.55 32.04
N GLY A 339 26.21 29.13 33.16
CA GLY A 339 27.64 29.27 33.49
C GLY A 339 28.36 27.93 33.63
N THR A 340 27.72 26.94 34.25
CA THR A 340 28.29 25.59 34.41
C THR A 340 28.43 24.83 33.09
N LEU A 341 27.49 25.04 32.16
CA LEU A 341 27.49 24.45 30.82
C LEU A 341 28.26 25.28 29.79
N ASN A 342 28.87 26.39 30.20
CA ASN A 342 29.55 27.34 29.31
C ASN A 342 28.64 27.83 28.16
N VAL A 343 27.41 28.21 28.51
CA VAL A 343 26.39 28.74 27.59
C VAL A 343 26.14 30.22 27.93
N ALA A 344 26.25 31.09 26.93
CA ALA A 344 25.84 32.49 27.08
C ALA A 344 24.37 32.64 26.63
N ILE A 345 23.50 33.19 27.49
CA ILE A 345 22.09 33.43 27.18
C ILE A 345 21.79 34.93 27.30
N GLU A 346 21.23 35.52 26.25
CA GLU A 346 20.92 36.95 26.20
C GLU A 346 19.49 37.22 26.70
N PHE A 347 19.38 37.98 27.80
CA PHE A 347 18.10 38.34 28.43
C PHE A 347 17.57 39.73 28.05
N HIS A 348 18.17 40.43 27.08
CA HIS A 348 17.78 41.80 26.75
C HIS A 348 16.43 41.87 26.02
N LEU A 349 15.53 42.70 26.56
CA LEU A 349 14.33 43.22 25.90
C LEU A 349 14.77 44.02 24.67
N LEU A 350 14.28 43.65 23.48
CA LEU A 350 14.36 44.53 22.31
C LEU A 350 13.39 45.70 22.52
N ALA A 351 13.89 46.77 23.13
CA ALA A 351 13.41 48.11 22.89
C ALA A 351 14.18 48.70 21.70
N TRP A 352 13.54 48.79 20.53
CA TRP A 352 13.92 49.70 19.44
C TRP A 352 12.65 50.03 18.64
N MET A 353 12.15 51.26 18.76
CA MET A 353 12.39 52.43 17.88
C MET A 353 11.22 52.67 16.92
N VAL A 354 10.19 53.36 17.44
CA VAL A 354 9.39 54.30 16.65
C VAL A 354 10.13 55.65 16.74
N PRO A 355 10.50 56.30 15.63
CA PRO A 355 10.86 57.71 15.64
C PRO A 355 9.61 58.56 15.46
N ASP A 356 9.50 59.57 16.32
CA ASP A 356 8.53 60.66 16.33
C ASP A 356 8.42 61.40 14.97
N ASP A 357 7.20 61.78 14.58
CA ASP A 357 6.98 63.11 13.99
C ASP A 357 5.55 63.62 14.22
N ASP A 358 5.50 64.78 14.88
CA ASP A 358 4.51 65.86 14.93
C ASP A 358 3.00 65.62 15.20
N SER A 359 2.58 66.24 16.30
CA SER A 359 1.22 66.79 16.52
C SER A 359 1.33 68.33 16.55
N PRO A 360 0.24 69.14 16.63
CA PRO A 360 -1.20 68.96 16.36
C PRO A 360 -1.72 70.20 15.53
N PRO A 361 -2.93 70.82 15.63
CA PRO A 361 -4.15 70.51 16.40
C PRO A 361 -5.51 70.86 15.71
N ILE A 362 -6.57 70.78 16.51
CA ILE A 362 -7.82 71.59 16.49
C ILE A 362 -9.01 71.04 15.69
N LEU A 363 -9.98 70.48 16.41
CA LEU A 363 -11.34 71.04 16.49
C LEU A 363 -11.91 70.83 17.91
N THR A 364 -12.02 71.95 18.63
CA THR A 364 -12.92 72.27 19.77
C THR A 364 -14.39 72.05 19.36
N ALA A 365 -15.43 71.88 20.18
CA ALA A 365 -15.79 71.95 21.60
C ALA A 365 -17.05 71.01 21.72
N GLU A 366 -17.59 70.54 22.83
CA GLU A 366 -17.87 71.16 24.13
C GLU A 366 -18.41 70.05 25.09
N ASP A 367 -18.42 70.41 26.37
CA ASP A 367 -18.80 69.73 27.60
C ASP A 367 -20.16 68.97 27.59
N ASP A 368 -20.26 67.79 28.23
CA ASP A 368 -21.12 67.64 29.42
C ASP A 368 -21.02 66.25 30.10
N SER A 369 -21.08 66.31 31.42
CA SER A 369 -21.22 65.26 32.43
C SER A 369 -22.18 64.08 32.09
N LEU A 370 -21.80 62.83 32.47
CA LEU A 370 -22.63 61.68 32.96
C LEU A 370 -21.83 60.34 32.92
N PRO A 371 -22.12 59.35 33.81
CA PRO A 371 -21.33 58.10 33.93
C PRO A 371 -21.54 57.12 32.76
N PRO A 372 -20.57 56.22 32.46
CA PRO A 372 -20.67 55.32 31.31
C PRO A 372 -21.81 54.29 31.45
N PRO A 373 -22.53 53.97 30.37
CA PRO A 373 -23.70 53.11 30.40
C PRO A 373 -23.33 51.63 30.59
N ARG A 374 -24.12 50.94 31.43
CA ARG A 374 -24.09 49.49 31.60
C ARG A 374 -24.24 48.78 30.25
N ALA A 375 -23.30 47.90 29.94
CA ALA A 375 -23.38 46.98 28.81
C ALA A 375 -24.65 46.11 28.91
N LYS A 376 -25.45 46.10 27.83
CA LYS A 376 -26.64 45.25 27.69
C LYS A 376 -26.22 43.78 27.59
N ARG A 377 -26.83 42.93 28.42
CA ARG A 377 -26.76 41.46 28.34
C ARG A 377 -27.30 40.95 26.99
N PRO A 378 -26.64 39.98 26.33
CA PRO A 378 -27.25 39.25 25.22
C PRO A 378 -28.43 38.40 25.73
N ARG A 379 -29.48 38.30 24.91
CA ARG A 379 -30.71 37.57 25.21
C ARG A 379 -30.49 36.05 25.18
N ALA A 380 -30.87 35.41 26.30
CA ALA A 380 -31.27 34.01 26.49
C ALA A 380 -30.33 32.90 25.97
N ALA A 381 -29.34 32.53 26.79
CA ALA A 381 -28.81 31.17 26.78
C ALA A 381 -29.88 30.23 27.34
N GLN A 382 -30.24 29.17 26.61
CA GLN A 382 -31.23 28.19 27.07
C GLN A 382 -30.58 27.18 28.02
N ALA A 383 -31.31 26.77 29.05
CA ALA A 383 -30.93 25.64 29.91
C ALA A 383 -30.70 24.36 29.08
N CYS A 384 -29.65 23.59 29.40
CA CYS A 384 -29.35 22.35 28.68
C CYS A 384 -30.49 21.32 28.76
N ASP A 385 -30.61 20.44 27.76
CA ASP A 385 -31.74 19.51 27.61
C ASP A 385 -31.98 18.64 28.84
N ARG A 386 -30.91 18.23 29.55
CA ARG A 386 -31.00 17.41 30.76
C ARG A 386 -31.57 18.20 31.95
N CYS A 387 -31.13 19.45 32.15
CA CYS A 387 -31.69 20.34 33.17
C CYS A 387 -33.14 20.75 32.81
N ARG A 388 -33.45 20.90 31.52
CA ARG A 388 -34.79 21.19 31.00
C ARG A 388 -35.76 20.04 31.26
N ALA A 389 -35.36 18.81 30.94
CA ALA A 389 -36.16 17.61 31.15
C ALA A 389 -36.44 17.32 32.63
N LYS A 390 -35.49 17.64 33.52
CA LYS A 390 -35.58 17.38 34.96
C LYS A 390 -36.03 18.58 35.80
N LYS A 391 -36.29 19.73 35.16
CA LYS A 391 -36.64 21.02 35.80
C LYS A 391 -35.60 21.49 36.83
N TYR A 392 -34.32 21.20 36.61
CA TYR A 392 -33.23 21.70 37.44
C TYR A 392 -32.76 23.08 36.99
N LYS A 393 -32.29 23.89 37.93
CA LYS A 393 -31.73 25.21 37.64
C LYS A 393 -30.34 25.05 37.00
N CYS A 394 -30.24 25.31 35.70
CA CYS A 394 -28.98 25.28 34.95
C CYS A 394 -28.18 26.56 35.22
N ASP A 395 -26.87 26.42 35.37
CA ASP A 395 -25.93 27.55 35.51
C ASP A 395 -25.37 28.02 34.16
N GLU A 396 -25.86 27.45 33.05
CA GLU A 396 -25.61 27.89 31.67
C GLU A 396 -24.13 27.85 31.24
N GLN A 397 -23.26 27.18 32.01
CA GLN A 397 -21.89 26.83 31.62
C GLN A 397 -21.88 25.58 30.74
N TYR A 398 -20.89 25.43 29.86
CA TYR A 398 -20.77 24.24 29.00
C TYR A 398 -19.45 23.49 29.27
N PRO A 399 -19.48 22.30 29.91
CA PRO A 399 -20.64 21.62 30.49
C PRO A 399 -21.12 22.25 31.82
N CYS A 400 -22.42 22.15 32.11
CA CYS A 400 -23.04 22.79 33.27
C CYS A 400 -22.70 22.06 34.57
N SER A 401 -22.60 22.77 35.70
CA SER A 401 -22.08 22.19 36.95
C SER A 401 -22.93 21.03 37.46
N HIS A 402 -24.25 21.10 37.25
CA HIS A 402 -25.19 20.04 37.66
C HIS A 402 -25.05 18.76 36.81
N CYS A 403 -24.77 18.90 35.51
CA CYS A 403 -24.48 17.75 34.65
C CYS A 403 -23.08 17.17 34.93
N LYS A 404 -22.13 18.00 35.34
CA LYS A 404 -20.77 17.58 35.69
C LYS A 404 -20.73 16.68 36.93
N SER A 405 -21.48 17.02 37.99
CA SER A 405 -21.49 16.20 39.22
C SER A 405 -22.26 14.89 39.06
N LEU A 406 -23.33 14.88 38.26
CA LEU A 406 -24.15 13.67 38.04
C LEU A 406 -23.49 12.68 37.08
N TYR A 407 -22.68 13.15 36.14
CA TYR A 407 -21.93 12.27 35.23
C TYR A 407 -20.87 11.44 35.97
N VAL A 408 -20.22 12.03 36.97
CA VAL A 408 -19.25 11.34 37.84
C VAL A 408 -19.96 10.28 38.70
N ALA A 409 -21.09 10.62 39.32
CA ALA A 409 -21.88 9.66 40.10
C ALA A 409 -22.49 8.52 39.25
N ASP A 410 -22.90 8.81 38.01
CA ASP A 410 -23.37 7.80 37.05
C ASP A 410 -22.24 6.85 36.62
N LEU A 411 -21.01 7.34 36.52
CA LEU A 411 -19.80 6.56 36.21
C LEU A 411 -19.37 5.68 37.39
N GLU A 412 -19.32 6.25 38.60
CA GLU A 412 -18.98 5.51 39.83
C GLU A 412 -19.94 4.35 40.06
N ARG A 413 -21.26 4.58 39.92
CA ARG A 413 -22.27 3.52 40.02
C ARG A 413 -22.11 2.43 38.96
N LYS A 414 -21.68 2.79 37.75
CA LYS A 414 -21.40 1.82 36.67
C LYS A 414 -20.17 0.98 36.94
N VAL A 415 -19.14 1.58 37.54
CA VAL A 415 -17.93 0.86 37.98
C VAL A 415 -18.27 -0.12 39.08
N ASP A 416 -19.09 0.27 40.06
CA ASP A 416 -19.54 -0.61 41.14
C ASP A 416 -20.41 -1.77 40.61
N GLU A 417 -21.33 -1.50 39.67
CA GLU A 417 -22.17 -2.52 39.04
C GLU A 417 -21.33 -3.55 38.26
N LEU A 418 -20.34 -3.09 37.49
CA LEU A 418 -19.45 -3.97 36.74
C LEU A 418 -18.54 -4.79 37.66
N THR A 419 -18.06 -4.19 38.75
CA THR A 419 -17.24 -4.88 39.75
C THR A 419 -18.03 -5.97 40.49
N ALA A 420 -19.31 -5.71 40.80
CA ALA A 420 -20.20 -6.70 41.40
C ALA A 420 -20.48 -7.88 40.45
N ARG A 421 -20.68 -7.60 39.15
CA ARG A 421 -20.85 -8.65 38.12
C ARG A 421 -19.59 -9.50 37.95
N LEU A 422 -18.41 -8.89 38.03
CA LEU A 422 -17.14 -9.61 37.96
C LEU A 422 -17.01 -10.62 39.11
N ARG A 423 -17.34 -10.20 40.34
CA ARG A 423 -17.28 -11.07 41.53
C ARG A 423 -18.27 -12.23 41.48
N LEU A 424 -19.46 -12.02 40.92
CA LEU A 424 -20.44 -13.09 40.71
C LEU A 424 -19.94 -14.11 39.68
N ALA A 425 -19.39 -13.65 38.56
CA ALA A 425 -18.81 -14.53 37.54
C ALA A 425 -17.61 -15.32 38.07
N GLU A 426 -16.75 -14.70 38.89
CA GLU A 426 -15.64 -15.38 39.57
C GLU A 426 -16.14 -16.48 40.53
N SER A 427 -17.22 -16.22 41.27
CA SER A 427 -17.82 -17.20 42.18
C SER A 427 -18.46 -18.40 41.46
N GLU A 428 -19.06 -18.18 40.28
CA GLU A 428 -19.61 -19.26 39.46
C GLU A 428 -18.50 -20.15 38.88
N ILE A 429 -17.38 -19.57 38.46
CA ILE A 429 -16.21 -20.31 37.93
C ILE A 429 -15.59 -21.19 39.02
N ILE A 430 -15.50 -20.69 40.26
CA ILE A 430 -14.97 -21.46 41.41
C ILE A 430 -15.89 -22.63 41.77
N SER A 431 -17.21 -22.49 41.61
CA SER A 431 -18.17 -23.56 41.88
C SER A 431 -18.11 -24.73 40.88
N GLN A 432 -17.61 -24.50 39.67
CA GLN A 432 -17.55 -25.50 38.59
C GLN A 432 -16.25 -26.32 38.55
N GLN A 433 -15.25 -26.00 39.38
CA GLN A 433 -13.90 -26.60 39.33
C GLN A 433 -13.60 -27.65 40.42
N SER A 434 -14.59 -28.28 41.03
CA SER A 434 -14.36 -29.41 41.95
C SER A 434 -14.66 -30.78 41.29
N PRO A 435 -13.67 -31.69 41.09
CA PRO A 435 -13.94 -33.07 40.67
C PRO A 435 -13.98 -34.06 41.85
N PRO A 436 -14.72 -35.19 41.75
CA PRO A 436 -14.83 -36.16 42.83
C PRO A 436 -13.66 -37.17 42.84
N LEU A 437 -13.25 -37.54 44.06
CA LEU A 437 -12.18 -38.50 44.37
C LEU A 437 -12.56 -39.95 44.03
N GLN A 438 -11.67 -40.69 43.36
CA GLN A 438 -11.57 -42.14 43.58
C GLN A 438 -10.14 -42.74 43.42
N LYS A 439 -9.78 -43.40 44.53
CA LYS A 439 -8.63 -44.25 44.91
C LYS A 439 -8.02 -45.17 43.82
N VAL A 440 -6.69 -45.27 43.78
CA VAL A 440 -5.93 -46.56 43.70
C VAL A 440 -4.56 -46.44 44.42
N LYS A 441 -4.09 -47.57 44.97
CA LYS A 441 -3.05 -47.79 45.99
C LYS A 441 -1.59 -47.84 45.51
N ALA A 442 -0.74 -47.12 46.26
CA ALA A 442 0.56 -47.42 46.88
C ALA A 442 1.60 -48.43 46.29
N SER A 443 2.84 -47.94 46.15
CA SER A 443 4.14 -48.49 46.68
C SER A 443 5.29 -47.56 46.21
N SER A 444 5.83 -46.66 47.04
CA SER A 444 6.94 -46.74 48.01
C SER A 444 8.36 -46.89 47.43
N THR A 445 9.15 -45.81 47.45
CA THR A 445 10.39 -45.66 48.25
C THR A 445 10.96 -44.25 48.12
N ALA A 446 11.49 -43.73 49.23
CA ALA A 446 11.77 -42.31 49.48
C ALA A 446 13.29 -42.01 49.50
N LYS A 447 13.65 -40.75 49.20
CA LYS A 447 14.67 -39.96 49.93
C LYS A 447 14.57 -38.47 49.60
N GLN A 448 14.88 -37.65 50.59
CA GLN A 448 14.44 -36.26 50.85
C GLN A 448 15.33 -35.15 50.25
N VAL A 449 14.73 -33.97 50.00
CA VAL A 449 15.36 -32.64 49.87
C VAL A 449 14.53 -31.62 50.70
N PRO A 450 15.12 -30.57 51.32
CA PRO A 450 14.39 -29.63 52.19
C PRO A 450 13.78 -28.40 51.47
N GLN A 451 12.60 -28.02 51.98
CA GLN A 451 11.91 -26.72 52.07
C GLN A 451 12.50 -25.47 51.37
N VAL A 452 11.70 -24.73 50.58
CA VAL A 452 10.84 -23.57 50.95
C VAL A 452 10.22 -22.95 49.68
N GLY A 453 8.93 -22.59 49.72
CA GLY A 453 8.39 -21.39 49.06
C GLY A 453 7.72 -21.51 47.68
N ILE A 454 6.48 -22.00 47.65
CA ILE A 454 5.26 -21.35 47.09
C ILE A 454 5.56 -20.17 46.13
N GLU A 455 5.21 -20.11 44.84
CA GLU A 455 3.97 -20.50 44.16
C GLU A 455 4.26 -20.63 42.64
N ALA A 456 4.13 -21.83 42.08
CA ALA A 456 3.15 -22.21 41.07
C ALA A 456 3.13 -21.36 39.76
N THR A 457 3.84 -21.86 38.75
CA THR A 457 3.31 -21.88 37.37
C THR A 457 2.81 -23.30 37.10
N PRO A 458 1.64 -23.46 36.48
CA PRO A 458 1.58 -24.27 35.27
C PRO A 458 0.76 -23.52 34.20
N LEU A 459 1.41 -23.08 33.12
CA LEU A 459 1.58 -23.83 31.88
C LEU A 459 0.24 -24.27 31.29
N SER A 460 -0.12 -23.59 30.20
CA SER A 460 -0.37 -24.14 28.87
C SER A 460 -1.42 -25.24 28.72
N LEU A 461 -2.16 -25.15 27.62
CA LEU A 461 -2.35 -26.21 26.60
C LEU A 461 -3.40 -25.68 25.58
N PRO A 462 -3.54 -26.24 24.37
CA PRO A 462 -2.51 -26.70 23.43
C PRO A 462 -2.81 -26.19 22.00
N ARG A 463 -1.78 -25.76 21.25
CA ARG A 463 -1.85 -25.80 19.78
C ARG A 463 -1.41 -27.20 19.32
N THR A 464 -2.38 -28.06 19.08
CA THR A 464 -2.22 -29.20 18.16
C THR A 464 -2.69 -28.72 16.79
N GLY A 465 -1.89 -28.99 15.76
CA GLY A 465 -2.13 -28.49 14.40
C GLY A 465 -0.81 -28.10 13.73
N SER A 466 -0.04 -29.12 13.38
CA SER A 466 1.19 -29.10 12.59
C SER A 466 1.11 -28.23 11.32
N THR A 467 2.02 -27.27 11.18
CA THR A 467 2.59 -26.89 9.88
C THR A 467 3.77 -27.84 9.59
N PRO A 468 3.91 -28.39 8.37
CA PRO A 468 5.00 -29.30 8.04
C PRO A 468 6.35 -28.60 8.20
N ARG A 469 7.26 -29.32 8.83
CA ARG A 469 8.69 -29.02 8.92
C ARG A 469 9.30 -29.39 7.57
N GLU A 470 9.86 -28.43 6.83
CA GLU A 470 10.80 -28.76 5.75
C GLU A 470 12.04 -29.40 6.41
N GLU A 471 12.18 -30.71 6.21
CA GLU A 471 13.43 -31.40 6.44
C GLU A 471 14.43 -30.98 5.36
N GLN A 472 15.64 -30.58 5.78
CA GLN A 472 16.77 -30.40 4.88
C GLN A 472 17.04 -31.70 4.10
N PRO A 473 17.07 -31.70 2.76
CA PRO A 473 17.71 -32.77 2.02
C PRO A 473 19.22 -32.66 2.22
N SER A 474 19.83 -33.80 2.57
CA SER A 474 21.26 -33.96 2.66
C SER A 474 21.95 -33.61 1.34
N ILE A 475 23.08 -32.92 1.46
CA ILE A 475 24.12 -32.74 0.44
C ILE A 475 24.36 -34.07 -0.28
N TYR A 476 23.94 -34.17 -1.55
CA TYR A 476 24.64 -34.74 -2.72
C TYR A 476 23.68 -34.79 -3.94
N ASP A 477 24.01 -33.97 -4.96
CA ASP A 477 23.54 -33.94 -6.37
C ASP A 477 22.04 -33.85 -6.73
N HIS A 478 21.61 -32.67 -7.20
CA HIS A 478 21.36 -32.40 -8.64
C HIS A 478 20.95 -30.92 -8.88
N HIS A 479 21.36 -30.42 -10.05
CA HIS A 479 21.34 -29.05 -10.56
C HIS A 479 19.96 -28.35 -10.71
N ASP A 480 19.99 -27.02 -10.60
CA ASP A 480 19.29 -26.01 -11.44
C ASP A 480 17.79 -26.19 -11.77
N GLU A 481 16.84 -25.92 -10.85
CA GLU A 481 15.43 -25.77 -11.30
C GLU A 481 14.44 -24.95 -10.44
N ALA A 482 14.78 -24.49 -9.23
CA ALA A 482 13.79 -23.86 -8.32
C ALA A 482 13.66 -22.31 -8.38
N GLY A 483 14.33 -21.62 -9.33
CA GLY A 483 14.53 -20.17 -9.26
C GLY A 483 13.78 -19.24 -10.24
N GLU A 484 13.00 -19.74 -11.21
CA GLU A 484 12.60 -18.93 -12.38
C GLU A 484 11.16 -18.35 -12.34
N SER A 485 10.56 -18.13 -11.16
CA SER A 485 9.26 -17.43 -11.06
C SER A 485 9.38 -15.91 -10.82
N VAL A 486 10.59 -15.39 -10.60
CA VAL A 486 10.86 -13.99 -10.20
C VAL A 486 11.02 -13.05 -11.41
N GLY A 487 10.98 -13.57 -12.65
CA GLY A 487 11.21 -12.79 -13.88
C GLY A 487 10.02 -11.97 -14.40
N ASP A 488 8.83 -12.13 -13.82
CA ASP A 488 7.56 -11.64 -14.41
C ASP A 488 6.95 -10.42 -13.69
N GLU A 489 7.69 -9.70 -12.84
CA GLU A 489 7.20 -8.48 -12.17
C GLU A 489 7.71 -7.21 -12.87
N ILE A 490 6.88 -6.17 -12.93
CA ILE A 490 7.30 -4.86 -13.45
C ILE A 490 6.96 -3.74 -12.46
N SER A 491 7.91 -2.83 -12.30
CA SER A 491 7.73 -1.55 -11.62
C SER A 491 8.25 -0.48 -12.58
N GLU A 492 7.34 0.29 -13.15
CA GLU A 492 7.66 1.30 -14.16
C GLU A 492 7.03 2.64 -13.81
N LEU A 493 7.68 3.72 -14.24
CA LEU A 493 7.10 5.05 -14.18
C LEU A 493 5.96 5.15 -15.18
N ASN A 494 4.75 5.45 -14.70
CA ASN A 494 3.66 5.85 -15.57
C ASN A 494 3.82 7.34 -15.91
N HIS A 495 4.25 7.64 -17.13
CA HIS A 495 4.49 9.01 -17.60
C HIS A 495 3.22 9.88 -17.66
N HIS A 496 2.03 9.28 -17.64
CA HIS A 496 0.78 10.03 -17.58
C HIS A 496 0.44 10.53 -16.17
N THR A 497 0.90 9.81 -15.13
CA THR A 497 0.62 10.14 -13.72
C THR A 497 1.86 10.65 -12.98
N ASN A 498 3.04 10.52 -13.57
CA ASN A 498 4.35 10.69 -12.91
C ASN A 498 4.51 9.86 -11.63
N GLY A 499 3.76 8.76 -11.53
CA GLY A 499 3.80 7.81 -10.41
C GLY A 499 4.40 6.48 -10.82
N ILE A 500 5.05 5.81 -9.89
CA ILE A 500 5.50 4.42 -10.09
C ILE A 500 4.30 3.50 -9.89
N GLU A 501 4.06 2.62 -10.86
CA GLU A 501 3.03 1.58 -10.73
C GLU A 501 3.67 0.20 -10.75
N PHE A 502 3.40 -0.55 -9.69
CA PHE A 502 3.81 -1.94 -9.57
C PHE A 502 2.73 -2.88 -10.12
N HIS A 503 3.16 -3.81 -10.96
CA HIS A 503 2.36 -4.93 -11.45
C HIS A 503 3.13 -6.23 -11.21
N GLY A 504 2.57 -7.10 -10.38
CA GLY A 504 3.18 -8.39 -10.04
C GLY A 504 2.98 -9.45 -11.11
N SER A 505 3.55 -10.62 -10.86
CA SER A 505 3.66 -11.76 -11.79
C SER A 505 2.35 -12.34 -12.31
N THR A 506 1.22 -12.04 -11.66
CA THR A 506 -0.12 -12.43 -12.15
C THR A 506 -0.66 -11.45 -13.21
N SER A 507 -0.13 -10.23 -13.32
CA SER A 507 -0.59 -9.16 -14.23
C SER A 507 -0.25 -9.42 -15.71
N SER A 508 -1.16 -9.05 -16.62
CA SER A 508 -0.91 -9.09 -18.06
C SER A 508 0.11 -8.03 -18.51
N ALA A 509 0.14 -6.88 -17.84
CA ALA A 509 1.12 -5.82 -18.12
C ALA A 509 2.55 -6.31 -17.87
N ALA A 510 2.75 -7.07 -16.79
CA ALA A 510 4.05 -7.59 -16.42
C ALA A 510 4.55 -8.66 -17.41
N LEU A 511 3.67 -9.57 -17.80
CA LEU A 511 3.95 -10.56 -18.85
C LEU A 511 4.26 -9.92 -20.21
N LEU A 512 3.50 -8.90 -20.63
CA LEU A 512 3.74 -8.18 -21.88
C LEU A 512 5.06 -7.41 -21.84
N GLY A 513 5.38 -6.77 -20.71
CA GLY A 513 6.66 -6.09 -20.51
C GLY A 513 7.84 -7.05 -20.64
N HIS A 514 7.73 -8.27 -20.10
CA HIS A 514 8.75 -9.30 -20.25
C HIS A 514 8.91 -9.77 -21.71
N LEU A 515 7.80 -10.01 -22.42
CA LEU A 515 7.83 -10.38 -23.84
C LEU A 515 8.49 -9.30 -24.72
N GLN A 516 8.28 -8.02 -24.39
CA GLN A 516 8.90 -6.90 -25.11
C GLN A 516 10.41 -6.84 -24.85
N LYS A 517 10.85 -6.94 -23.59
CA LYS A 517 12.28 -6.95 -23.22
C LYS A 517 13.04 -8.11 -23.88
N ALA A 518 12.43 -9.29 -23.96
CA ALA A 518 13.04 -10.46 -24.59
C ALA A 518 13.30 -10.31 -26.11
N ARG A 519 12.68 -9.30 -26.76
CA ARG A 519 12.82 -9.03 -28.20
C ARG A 519 13.85 -7.94 -28.52
N GLU A 520 14.30 -7.16 -27.54
CA GLU A 520 15.31 -6.13 -27.79
C GLU A 520 16.68 -6.78 -28.06
N PRO A 521 17.33 -6.53 -29.22
CA PRO A 521 18.64 -7.08 -29.50
C PRO A 521 19.66 -6.54 -28.48
N PRO A 522 20.63 -7.34 -28.01
CA PRO A 522 21.69 -6.85 -27.15
C PRO A 522 22.46 -5.76 -27.90
N ARG A 523 22.28 -4.50 -27.49
CA ARG A 523 22.93 -3.37 -28.14
C ARG A 523 24.45 -3.50 -27.92
N PRO A 524 25.27 -3.46 -28.98
CA PRO A 524 26.71 -3.33 -28.83
C PRO A 524 27.02 -2.06 -28.03
N SER A 525 28.01 -2.15 -27.16
CA SER A 525 28.53 -1.06 -26.34
C SER A 525 29.19 0.03 -27.21
N GLU A 526 28.41 0.83 -27.92
CA GLU A 526 28.89 2.01 -28.64
C GLU A 526 28.03 3.24 -28.31
N ARG A 527 28.70 4.25 -27.74
CA ARG A 527 28.32 5.67 -27.58
C ARG A 527 26.83 5.95 -27.37
N ARG A 528 26.45 6.10 -26.09
CA ARG A 528 25.17 6.66 -25.66
C ARG A 528 25.04 8.12 -26.11
N ASP A 529 24.21 8.37 -27.12
CA ASP A 529 23.68 9.69 -27.42
C ASP A 529 22.64 10.08 -26.36
N LEU A 530 22.98 11.06 -25.52
CA LEU A 530 22.19 11.55 -24.38
C LEU A 530 20.87 12.27 -24.76
N ARG A 531 20.48 12.28 -26.04
CA ARG A 531 19.26 12.94 -26.52
C ARG A 531 18.17 11.98 -27.01
N ALA A 532 18.45 10.68 -27.10
CA ALA A 532 17.47 9.68 -27.56
C ALA A 532 16.79 8.89 -26.43
N GLU A 533 17.16 9.12 -25.16
CA GLU A 533 16.57 8.47 -23.97
C GLU A 533 15.30 9.19 -23.43
N GLU A 534 14.78 10.21 -24.13
CA GLU A 534 13.61 10.99 -23.68
C GLU A 534 12.24 10.28 -23.83
N LEU A 535 12.17 9.07 -24.40
CA LEU A 535 10.98 8.21 -24.31
C LEU A 535 11.40 6.73 -24.17
N GLY A 536 11.75 6.31 -22.95
CA GLY A 536 11.73 4.89 -22.62
C GLY A 536 10.30 4.37 -22.80
N TYR A 537 10.09 3.36 -23.65
CA TYR A 537 8.77 2.74 -23.84
C TYR A 537 8.37 2.03 -22.54
N SER A 538 7.40 2.60 -21.80
CA SER A 538 6.79 1.95 -20.64
C SER A 538 5.49 1.25 -21.04
N ILE A 539 5.38 -0.06 -20.77
CA ILE A 539 4.15 -0.82 -21.03
C ILE A 539 3.01 -0.34 -20.11
N VAL A 540 3.35 0.06 -18.88
CA VAL A 540 2.41 0.68 -17.92
C VAL A 540 1.86 1.98 -18.51
N SER A 541 2.72 2.87 -18.99
CA SER A 541 2.29 4.12 -19.64
C SER A 541 1.47 3.86 -20.90
N THR A 542 1.84 2.84 -21.67
CA THR A 542 1.11 2.47 -22.89
C THR A 542 -0.31 2.01 -22.56
N LEU A 543 -0.46 1.08 -21.61
CA LEU A 543 -1.75 0.53 -21.22
C LEU A 543 -2.57 1.47 -20.32
N HIS A 544 -2.03 2.64 -19.96
CA HIS A 544 -2.77 3.65 -19.21
C HIS A 544 -3.83 4.37 -20.06
N ASN A 545 -5.01 4.55 -19.46
CA ASN A 545 -6.07 5.39 -20.03
C ASN A 545 -5.82 6.87 -19.72
N SER A 546 -5.03 7.52 -20.57
CA SER A 546 -4.70 8.94 -20.45
C SER A 546 -5.90 9.89 -20.57
N SER A 547 -7.03 9.42 -21.10
CA SER A 547 -8.25 10.24 -21.21
C SER A 547 -9.05 10.29 -19.91
N PHE A 548 -8.66 9.51 -18.89
CA PHE A 548 -9.29 9.49 -17.58
C PHE A 548 -8.28 9.88 -16.49
N SER A 549 -8.21 11.19 -16.21
CA SER A 549 -7.38 11.76 -15.14
C SER A 549 -8.24 12.45 -14.09
N PRO A 550 -8.35 11.91 -12.86
CA PRO A 550 -9.10 12.54 -11.77
C PRO A 550 -8.43 13.84 -11.28
N SER A 551 -7.14 14.02 -11.55
CA SER A 551 -6.34 15.16 -11.09
C SER A 551 -6.62 16.46 -11.87
N GLY A 552 -7.51 16.42 -12.85
CA GLY A 552 -7.79 17.52 -13.79
C GLY A 552 -8.90 18.49 -13.40
N THR A 553 -9.51 18.38 -12.21
CA THR A 553 -10.42 19.44 -11.75
C THR A 553 -9.59 20.56 -11.14
N GLY A 554 -9.42 21.65 -11.90
CA GLY A 554 -8.94 22.93 -11.38
C GLY A 554 -9.76 23.39 -10.18
N SER A 555 -9.37 24.51 -9.58
CA SER A 555 -9.99 25.17 -8.42
C SER A 555 -11.46 25.58 -8.65
N ALA A 556 -12.33 24.64 -8.97
CA ALA A 556 -13.77 24.83 -8.96
C ALA A 556 -14.15 24.89 -7.48
N GLN A 557 -14.43 26.10 -7.01
CA GLN A 557 -15.28 26.29 -5.84
C GLN A 557 -16.52 25.37 -6.02
N PRO A 558 -17.03 24.75 -4.94
CA PRO A 558 -18.29 24.02 -5.05
C PRO A 558 -19.31 24.98 -5.66
N LEU A 559 -19.73 24.72 -6.90
CA LEU A 559 -20.87 25.42 -7.49
C LEU A 559 -21.97 25.34 -6.44
N THR A 560 -22.57 26.48 -6.11
CA THR A 560 -23.58 26.60 -5.08
C THR A 560 -24.54 25.42 -5.15
N LEU A 561 -24.50 24.58 -4.11
CA LEU A 561 -25.17 23.30 -3.87
C LEU A 561 -26.72 23.34 -3.93
N ARG A 562 -27.30 24.32 -4.62
CA ARG A 562 -28.68 24.76 -4.44
C ARG A 562 -29.51 24.82 -5.73
N GLU A 563 -28.93 24.57 -6.91
CA GLU A 563 -29.62 24.77 -8.20
C GLU A 563 -29.53 23.57 -9.17
N GLN A 564 -29.59 22.32 -8.69
CA GLN A 564 -29.51 21.17 -9.58
C GLN A 564 -30.80 20.33 -9.57
N ASN A 565 -31.42 20.15 -10.75
CA ASN A 565 -32.45 19.14 -11.00
C ASN A 565 -31.86 17.68 -11.02
N TYR A 566 -30.68 17.47 -10.41
CA TYR A 566 -29.97 16.18 -10.29
C TYR A 566 -30.01 15.29 -11.55
N TYR A 567 -29.88 15.89 -12.74
CA TYR A 567 -29.90 15.21 -14.04
C TYR A 567 -31.16 14.39 -14.31
N PHE A 568 -32.31 14.79 -13.77
CA PHE A 568 -33.60 14.09 -13.87
C PHE A 568 -33.87 13.44 -15.25
N GLU A 569 -33.70 14.20 -16.33
CA GLU A 569 -33.94 13.76 -17.72
C GLU A 569 -33.07 12.56 -18.13
N GLN A 570 -31.79 12.54 -17.74
CA GLN A 570 -30.85 11.47 -18.11
C GLN A 570 -30.77 10.36 -17.06
N ALA A 571 -31.10 10.68 -15.80
CA ALA A 571 -30.88 9.82 -14.66
C ALA A 571 -31.59 8.48 -14.80
N HIS A 572 -32.82 8.46 -15.31
CA HIS A 572 -33.57 7.21 -15.51
C HIS A 572 -32.84 6.25 -16.46
N ALA A 573 -32.29 6.75 -17.56
CA ALA A 573 -31.53 5.93 -18.51
C ALA A 573 -30.26 5.35 -17.89
N PHE A 574 -29.53 6.16 -17.12
CA PHE A 574 -28.29 5.72 -16.47
C PHE A 574 -28.55 4.76 -15.30
N ILE A 575 -29.54 5.03 -14.45
CA ILE A 575 -29.94 4.13 -13.35
C ILE A 575 -30.34 2.76 -13.92
N ASN A 576 -31.15 2.72 -14.97
CA ASN A 576 -31.50 1.47 -15.63
C ASN A 576 -30.27 0.80 -16.25
N GLY A 577 -29.36 1.58 -16.86
CA GLY A 577 -28.07 1.10 -17.32
C GLY A 577 -27.29 0.31 -16.27
N TYR A 578 -27.18 0.85 -15.05
CA TYR A 578 -26.51 0.20 -13.93
C TYR A 578 -27.27 -1.03 -13.42
N PHE A 579 -28.55 -0.88 -13.07
CA PHE A 579 -29.35 -1.95 -12.46
C PHE A 579 -29.62 -3.11 -13.42
N GLU A 580 -29.77 -2.83 -14.71
CA GLU A 580 -29.97 -3.88 -15.69
C GLU A 580 -28.67 -4.58 -16.07
N ASN A 581 -27.48 -3.99 -15.95
CA ASN A 581 -26.25 -4.64 -16.43
C ASN A 581 -25.35 -5.11 -15.30
N ILE A 582 -24.82 -4.17 -14.51
CA ILE A 582 -23.73 -4.45 -13.57
C ILE A 582 -24.26 -4.91 -12.20
N HIS A 583 -25.42 -4.41 -11.78
CA HIS A 583 -25.96 -4.75 -10.48
C HIS A 583 -26.13 -6.27 -10.29
N PHE A 584 -26.54 -7.00 -11.32
CA PHE A 584 -26.64 -8.47 -11.24
C PHE A 584 -25.31 -9.19 -10.97
N ILE A 585 -24.18 -8.54 -11.26
CA ILE A 585 -22.84 -9.09 -10.99
C ILE A 585 -22.31 -8.58 -9.64
N HIS A 586 -22.72 -7.38 -9.23
CA HIS A 586 -22.32 -6.72 -7.99
C HIS A 586 -23.55 -6.22 -7.19
N PRO A 587 -24.37 -7.13 -6.64
CA PRO A 587 -25.71 -6.78 -6.17
C PRO A 587 -25.68 -6.33 -4.70
N LEU A 588 -25.12 -5.14 -4.47
CA LEU A 588 -24.88 -4.57 -3.13
C LEU A 588 -25.79 -3.39 -2.76
N ILE A 589 -26.58 -2.88 -3.71
CA ILE A 589 -27.50 -1.74 -3.54
C ILE A 589 -28.95 -2.21 -3.44
N ASP A 590 -29.69 -1.71 -2.46
CA ASP A 590 -31.15 -1.89 -2.43
C ASP A 590 -31.79 -1.06 -3.54
N LYS A 591 -32.25 -1.72 -4.60
CA LYS A 591 -32.81 -1.05 -5.77
C LYS A 591 -34.07 -0.26 -5.42
N GLU A 592 -34.95 -0.80 -4.58
CA GLU A 592 -36.22 -0.17 -4.26
C GLU A 592 -35.98 1.06 -3.38
N ASP A 593 -35.19 0.92 -2.31
CA ASP A 593 -34.79 2.05 -1.46
C ASP A 593 -34.05 3.14 -2.26
N PHE A 594 -33.11 2.74 -3.12
CA PHE A 594 -32.38 3.69 -3.96
C PHE A 594 -33.30 4.49 -4.88
N LEU A 595 -34.25 3.83 -5.56
CA LEU A 595 -35.20 4.50 -6.45
C LEU A 595 -36.13 5.44 -5.69
N LEU A 596 -36.58 5.07 -4.49
CA LEU A 596 -37.38 5.94 -3.63
C LEU A 596 -36.60 7.20 -3.23
N ARG A 597 -35.34 7.05 -2.77
CA ARG A 597 -34.49 8.17 -2.39
C ARG A 597 -34.11 9.05 -3.60
N ALA A 598 -33.90 8.46 -4.77
CA ALA A 598 -33.64 9.21 -6.01
C ALA A 598 -34.87 10.02 -6.45
N HIS A 599 -36.07 9.44 -6.33
CA HIS A 599 -37.31 10.16 -6.59
C HIS A 599 -37.49 11.35 -5.65
N ASP A 600 -37.23 11.19 -4.35
CA ASP A 600 -37.30 12.29 -3.39
C ASP A 600 -36.29 13.41 -3.67
N LEU A 601 -35.12 13.05 -4.21
CA LEU A 601 -34.06 13.97 -4.64
C LEU A 601 -34.51 14.83 -5.84
N TRP A 602 -35.16 14.25 -6.85
CA TRP A 602 -35.60 14.99 -8.05
C TRP A 602 -36.71 15.99 -7.80
N PHE A 603 -37.63 15.67 -6.89
CA PHE A 603 -38.81 16.48 -6.63
C PHE A 603 -38.67 17.36 -5.39
N ASN A 604 -37.44 17.57 -4.90
CA ASN A 604 -37.11 18.40 -3.72
C ASN A 604 -38.00 18.11 -2.51
N ARG A 605 -38.38 16.84 -2.29
CA ARG A 605 -39.21 16.45 -1.15
C ARG A 605 -38.42 16.45 0.16
N SER A 606 -37.10 16.36 0.08
CA SER A 606 -36.18 16.57 1.20
C SER A 606 -35.61 18.00 1.17
N LEU A 607 -35.82 18.77 2.23
CA LEU A 607 -35.30 20.13 2.37
C LEU A 607 -33.76 20.17 2.48
N GLN A 608 -33.11 19.04 2.79
CA GLN A 608 -31.66 18.87 2.94
C GLN A 608 -31.28 17.42 2.57
N PRO A 609 -30.94 17.11 1.30
CA PRO A 609 -30.53 15.77 0.90
C PRO A 609 -29.19 15.36 1.52
N GLU A 610 -29.06 14.09 1.92
CA GLU A 610 -27.84 13.58 2.54
C GLU A 610 -26.66 13.54 1.54
N PRO A 611 -25.51 14.18 1.83
CA PRO A 611 -24.41 14.25 0.86
C PRO A 611 -23.79 12.89 0.49
N CYS A 612 -23.81 11.92 1.42
CA CYS A 612 -23.34 10.55 1.15
C CYS A 612 -24.23 9.83 0.14
N PHE A 613 -25.55 10.01 0.22
CA PHE A 613 -26.48 9.49 -0.78
C PHE A 613 -26.29 10.18 -2.13
N ILE A 614 -26.06 11.50 -2.17
CA ILE A 614 -25.80 12.19 -3.45
C ILE A 614 -24.54 11.64 -4.12
N ALA A 615 -23.46 11.42 -3.36
CA ALA A 615 -22.25 10.79 -3.89
C ALA A 615 -22.54 9.40 -4.47
N LEU A 616 -23.30 8.57 -3.73
CA LEU A 616 -23.72 7.24 -4.19
C LEU A 616 -24.57 7.33 -5.47
N TYR A 617 -25.55 8.23 -5.50
CA TYR A 617 -26.42 8.49 -6.64
C TYR A 617 -25.62 8.86 -7.89
N LEU A 618 -24.71 9.83 -7.78
CA LEU A 618 -23.84 10.26 -8.88
C LEU A 618 -22.92 9.15 -9.36
N SER A 619 -22.40 8.31 -8.45
CA SER A 619 -21.58 7.14 -8.83
C SER A 619 -22.40 6.09 -9.60
N ILE A 620 -23.67 5.87 -9.25
CA ILE A 620 -24.57 4.99 -10.00
C ILE A 620 -24.87 5.57 -11.38
N LEU A 621 -25.12 6.88 -11.49
CA LEU A 621 -25.31 7.52 -12.79
C LEU A 621 -24.06 7.42 -13.66
N SER A 622 -22.89 7.68 -13.08
CA SER A 622 -21.60 7.58 -13.76
C SER A 622 -21.39 6.19 -14.35
N PHE A 623 -21.54 5.16 -13.52
CA PHE A 623 -21.35 3.79 -13.97
C PHE A 623 -22.43 3.38 -14.98
N GLY A 624 -23.67 3.79 -14.74
CA GLY A 624 -24.81 3.57 -15.62
C GLY A 624 -24.62 4.15 -17.01
N ALA A 625 -24.10 5.38 -17.10
CA ALA A 625 -23.74 6.02 -18.37
C ALA A 625 -22.65 5.23 -19.11
N LEU A 626 -21.67 4.67 -18.38
CA LEU A 626 -20.56 3.93 -18.96
C LEU A 626 -20.94 2.56 -19.54
N VAL A 627 -21.91 1.87 -18.90
CA VAL A 627 -22.22 0.45 -19.19
C VAL A 627 -23.58 0.19 -19.83
N ARG A 628 -24.42 1.21 -19.98
CA ARG A 628 -25.65 1.06 -20.77
C ARG A 628 -25.31 0.85 -22.24
N VAL A 629 -26.27 0.28 -22.98
CA VAL A 629 -26.25 0.36 -24.44
C VAL A 629 -26.60 1.79 -24.85
N TRP A 630 -25.82 2.34 -25.76
CA TRP A 630 -26.12 3.61 -26.41
C TRP A 630 -26.49 3.31 -27.85
N ASP A 631 -27.72 3.68 -28.22
CA ASP A 631 -28.16 3.66 -29.62
C ASP A 631 -27.87 5.02 -30.27
N GLU A 632 -27.69 6.04 -29.44
CA GLU A 632 -27.33 7.40 -29.77
C GLU A 632 -25.84 7.69 -29.52
N GLU A 633 -25.23 8.57 -30.32
CA GLU A 633 -23.83 9.00 -30.11
C GLU A 633 -23.67 9.88 -28.86
N ARG A 634 -24.67 10.74 -28.61
CA ARG A 634 -24.69 11.71 -27.50
C ARG A 634 -26.08 11.78 -26.88
N LEU A 635 -26.12 11.92 -25.56
CA LEU A 635 -27.33 12.16 -24.79
C LEU A 635 -27.17 13.51 -24.08
N GLY A 636 -28.07 14.46 -24.29
CA GLY A 636 -27.89 15.80 -23.72
C GLY A 636 -26.57 16.49 -24.11
N GLY A 637 -26.05 16.22 -25.31
CA GLY A 637 -24.83 16.83 -25.86
C GLY A 637 -23.51 16.16 -25.46
N LEU A 638 -23.52 15.23 -24.51
CA LEU A 638 -22.32 14.52 -24.05
C LEU A 638 -22.35 13.04 -24.47
N THR A 639 -21.17 12.51 -24.77
CA THR A 639 -20.92 11.08 -25.02
C THR A 639 -20.95 10.27 -23.72
N ARG A 640 -20.91 8.94 -23.84
CA ARG A 640 -20.87 8.03 -22.67
C ARG A 640 -19.72 8.30 -21.71
N PHE A 641 -18.50 8.50 -22.22
CA PHE A 641 -17.32 8.75 -21.39
C PHE A 641 -17.36 10.15 -20.78
N GLU A 642 -17.82 11.16 -21.52
CA GLU A 642 -17.98 12.52 -20.99
C GLU A 642 -18.98 12.55 -19.82
N TRP A 643 -20.13 11.86 -19.94
CA TRP A 643 -21.07 11.71 -18.82
C TRP A 643 -20.48 10.95 -17.64
N SER A 644 -19.92 9.77 -17.89
CA SER A 644 -19.30 8.94 -16.85
C SER A 644 -18.30 9.74 -16.03
N ARG A 645 -17.36 10.43 -16.70
CA ARG A 645 -16.27 11.17 -16.06
C ARG A 645 -16.74 12.44 -15.35
N LYS A 646 -17.72 13.16 -15.92
CA LYS A 646 -18.34 14.32 -15.27
C LYS A 646 -18.99 13.91 -13.94
N LEU A 647 -19.85 12.89 -13.98
CA LEU A 647 -20.58 12.40 -12.80
C LEU A 647 -19.63 11.77 -11.76
N PHE A 648 -18.57 11.10 -12.21
CA PHE A 648 -17.50 10.60 -11.35
C PHE A 648 -16.78 11.73 -10.60
N GLY A 649 -16.41 12.81 -11.31
CA GLY A 649 -15.78 13.98 -10.71
C GLY A 649 -16.69 14.66 -9.66
N GLU A 650 -17.98 14.80 -9.95
CA GLU A 650 -18.94 15.33 -8.99
C GLU A 650 -19.09 14.42 -7.76
N ALA A 651 -19.19 13.09 -7.94
CA ALA A 651 -19.20 12.15 -6.82
C ALA A 651 -17.93 12.25 -5.96
N GLN A 652 -16.76 12.41 -6.60
CA GLN A 652 -15.47 12.61 -5.92
C GLN A 652 -15.46 13.91 -5.10
N MET A 653 -16.04 15.00 -5.60
CA MET A 653 -16.16 16.26 -4.84
C MET A 653 -17.00 16.06 -3.57
N TYR A 654 -18.12 15.33 -3.64
CA TYR A 654 -18.92 15.01 -2.46
C TYR A 654 -18.15 14.13 -1.46
N LEU A 655 -17.42 13.12 -1.94
CA LEU A 655 -16.57 12.29 -1.08
C LEU A 655 -15.49 13.11 -0.37
N ASN A 656 -14.84 14.03 -1.08
CA ASN A 656 -13.82 14.91 -0.51
C ASN A 656 -14.42 15.85 0.56
N HIS A 657 -15.63 16.37 0.33
CA HIS A 657 -16.35 17.18 1.31
C HIS A 657 -16.74 16.37 2.57
N LEU A 658 -17.09 15.10 2.39
CA LEU A 658 -17.45 14.19 3.49
C LEU A 658 -16.25 13.74 4.35
N GLN A 659 -15.01 13.92 3.87
CA GLN A 659 -13.77 13.51 4.52
C GLN A 659 -13.75 12.01 4.89
N PHE A 660 -14.00 11.66 6.16
CA PHE A 660 -13.89 10.29 6.70
C PHE A 660 -15.25 9.68 7.07
N SER A 661 -16.32 10.04 6.35
CA SER A 661 -17.65 9.44 6.53
C SER A 661 -17.61 7.92 6.39
N ASN A 662 -18.23 7.21 7.34
CA ASN A 662 -18.24 5.74 7.41
C ASN A 662 -19.65 5.14 7.30
N THR A 663 -20.55 5.82 6.59
CA THR A 663 -21.89 5.31 6.29
C THR A 663 -21.87 4.19 5.25
N LEU A 664 -22.95 3.40 5.19
CA LEU A 664 -23.12 2.37 4.16
C LEU A 664 -23.07 2.99 2.75
N ASP A 665 -23.76 4.12 2.55
CA ASP A 665 -23.76 4.81 1.26
C ASP A 665 -22.34 5.26 0.84
N THR A 666 -21.51 5.75 1.77
CA THR A 666 -20.13 6.12 1.47
C THR A 666 -19.30 4.89 1.06
N VAL A 667 -19.44 3.77 1.76
CA VAL A 667 -18.74 2.51 1.43
C VAL A 667 -19.18 1.99 0.06
N GLN A 668 -20.49 1.99 -0.21
CA GLN A 668 -21.06 1.57 -1.49
C GLN A 668 -20.65 2.52 -2.63
N CYS A 669 -20.60 3.82 -2.39
CA CYS A 669 -20.08 4.80 -3.35
C CYS A 669 -18.63 4.51 -3.68
N LEU A 670 -17.75 4.35 -2.69
CA LEU A 670 -16.33 4.02 -2.91
C LEU A 670 -16.13 2.71 -3.68
N TYR A 671 -16.96 1.70 -3.42
CA TYR A 671 -17.00 0.47 -4.23
C TYR A 671 -17.29 0.77 -5.71
N LEU A 672 -18.31 1.58 -5.98
CA LEU A 672 -18.69 1.95 -7.34
C LEU A 672 -17.61 2.81 -8.00
N MET A 673 -16.97 3.73 -7.27
CA MET A 673 -15.82 4.49 -7.77
C MET A 673 -14.68 3.56 -8.22
N ALA A 674 -14.37 2.52 -7.43
CA ALA A 674 -13.38 1.51 -7.81
C ALA A 674 -13.81 0.75 -9.09
N LYS A 675 -15.08 0.35 -9.19
CA LYS A 675 -15.61 -0.35 -10.37
C LYS A 675 -15.66 0.53 -11.63
N ILE A 676 -15.92 1.82 -11.50
CA ILE A 676 -15.86 2.78 -12.61
C ILE A 676 -14.42 2.90 -13.08
N CYS A 677 -13.46 3.10 -12.17
CA CYS A 677 -12.04 3.14 -12.50
C CYS A 677 -11.56 1.86 -13.17
N GLN A 678 -12.08 0.69 -12.76
CA GLN A 678 -11.78 -0.59 -13.37
C GLN A 678 -12.31 -0.67 -14.82
N ASN A 679 -13.48 -0.12 -15.11
CA ASN A 679 -14.04 -0.07 -16.48
C ASN A 679 -13.42 1.06 -17.33
N GLU A 680 -12.94 2.13 -16.73
CA GLU A 680 -12.05 3.11 -17.38
C GLU A 680 -10.62 2.55 -17.56
N LEU A 681 -10.37 1.29 -17.21
CA LEU A 681 -9.08 0.61 -17.37
C LEU A 681 -7.93 1.38 -16.70
N ASN A 682 -8.21 1.94 -15.51
CA ASN A 682 -7.23 2.55 -14.61
C ASN A 682 -7.11 1.69 -13.33
N PRO A 683 -6.33 0.59 -13.39
CA PRO A 683 -6.27 -0.41 -12.31
C PRO A 683 -5.65 0.16 -11.03
N ASN A 684 -4.68 1.06 -11.13
CA ASN A 684 -4.06 1.65 -9.95
C ASN A 684 -5.05 2.49 -9.14
N LEU A 685 -5.81 3.37 -9.81
CA LEU A 685 -6.81 4.19 -9.15
C LEU A 685 -7.97 3.36 -8.59
N ALA A 686 -8.41 2.34 -9.33
CA ALA A 686 -9.42 1.40 -8.85
C ALA A 686 -8.96 0.70 -7.55
N TYR A 687 -7.68 0.32 -7.46
CA TYR A 687 -7.11 -0.32 -6.26
C TYR A 687 -7.11 0.64 -5.07
N MET A 688 -6.81 1.91 -5.31
CA MET A 688 -6.83 2.95 -4.26
C MET A 688 -8.24 3.20 -3.71
N TYR A 689 -9.24 3.34 -4.58
CA TYR A 689 -10.64 3.49 -4.14
C TYR A 689 -11.16 2.26 -3.41
N LEU A 690 -10.78 1.06 -3.86
CA LEU A 690 -11.16 -0.18 -3.22
C LEU A 690 -10.54 -0.28 -1.82
N GLY A 691 -9.26 0.04 -1.66
CA GLY A 691 -8.60 0.11 -0.36
C GLY A 691 -9.23 1.14 0.58
N LEU A 692 -9.71 2.28 0.05
CA LEU A 692 -10.49 3.25 0.83
C LEU A 692 -11.84 2.66 1.25
N ALA A 693 -12.56 1.97 0.36
CA ALA A 693 -13.81 1.30 0.68
C ALA A 693 -13.63 0.24 1.79
N ILE A 694 -12.58 -0.59 1.69
CA ILE A 694 -12.23 -1.61 2.69
C ILE A 694 -11.96 -0.96 4.05
N ARG A 695 -11.06 0.04 4.11
CA ARG A 695 -10.73 0.71 5.38
C ARG A 695 -11.93 1.41 6.01
N THR A 696 -12.77 2.06 5.21
CA THR A 696 -14.02 2.67 5.70
C THR A 696 -15.00 1.62 6.24
N CYS A 697 -15.12 0.48 5.56
CA CYS A 697 -15.98 -0.64 5.96
C CYS A 697 -15.49 -1.29 7.28
N LEU A 698 -14.18 -1.48 7.43
CA LEU A 698 -13.55 -1.97 8.66
C LEU A 698 -13.72 -0.96 9.82
N ALA A 699 -13.54 0.34 9.56
CA ALA A 699 -13.76 1.39 10.56
C ALA A 699 -15.23 1.47 11.02
N ALA A 700 -16.18 1.18 10.13
CA ALA A 700 -17.61 1.09 10.45
C ALA A 700 -17.99 -0.23 11.17
N GLY A 701 -17.09 -1.22 11.23
CA GLY A 701 -17.35 -2.53 11.81
C GLY A 701 -18.30 -3.41 10.97
N PHE A 702 -18.48 -3.12 9.68
CA PHE A 702 -19.39 -3.86 8.79
C PHE A 702 -18.92 -5.29 8.48
N ASN A 703 -17.64 -5.58 8.67
CA ASN A 703 -17.07 -6.93 8.63
C ASN A 703 -17.41 -7.78 9.85
N ARG A 704 -18.10 -7.21 10.86
CA ARG A 704 -18.43 -7.89 12.11
C ARG A 704 -19.92 -8.11 12.30
N GLU A 705 -20.24 -9.15 13.03
CA GLU A 705 -21.61 -9.40 13.48
C GLU A 705 -21.97 -8.48 14.66
N VAL A 706 -23.09 -7.75 14.55
CA VAL A 706 -23.58 -6.81 15.57
C VAL A 706 -24.98 -7.23 16.02
N ARG A 707 -25.16 -7.45 17.32
CA ARG A 707 -26.38 -8.06 17.91
C ARG A 707 -27.61 -7.13 17.99
N SER A 708 -27.70 -6.04 17.22
CA SER A 708 -28.76 -5.03 17.43
C SER A 708 -29.30 -4.31 16.18
N SER A 709 -29.07 -4.77 14.95
CA SER A 709 -29.58 -4.09 13.75
C SER A 709 -30.95 -4.61 13.30
N THR A 710 -31.81 -3.73 12.80
CA THR A 710 -32.99 -4.09 11.99
C THR A 710 -32.58 -5.06 10.86
N GLU A 711 -33.31 -6.16 10.70
CA GLU A 711 -32.94 -7.31 9.85
C GLU A 711 -32.65 -6.89 8.39
N GLN A 712 -33.38 -5.94 7.83
CA GLN A 712 -33.22 -5.51 6.43
C GLN A 712 -31.92 -4.73 6.18
N ARG A 713 -31.56 -3.76 7.04
CA ARG A 713 -30.29 -3.01 6.92
C ARG A 713 -29.09 -3.93 7.16
N SER A 714 -29.26 -4.91 8.05
CA SER A 714 -28.30 -5.98 8.32
C SER A 714 -27.94 -6.76 7.04
N GLY A 715 -28.95 -7.10 6.22
CA GLY A 715 -28.75 -7.82 4.97
C GLY A 715 -27.88 -7.08 3.96
N TRP A 716 -28.11 -5.78 3.74
CA TRP A 716 -27.35 -4.97 2.77
C TRP A 716 -25.92 -4.67 3.22
N ILE A 717 -25.69 -4.55 4.53
CA ILE A 717 -24.32 -4.47 5.08
C ILE A 717 -23.55 -5.77 4.77
N SER A 718 -24.18 -6.94 4.97
CA SER A 718 -23.55 -8.23 4.66
C SER A 718 -23.21 -8.35 3.16
N LYS A 719 -24.17 -8.03 2.28
CA LYS A 719 -23.94 -8.05 0.82
C LYS A 719 -22.80 -7.11 0.40
N THR A 720 -22.75 -5.92 0.98
CA THR A 720 -21.70 -4.92 0.69
C THR A 720 -20.33 -5.41 1.17
N TRP A 721 -20.23 -5.91 2.40
CA TRP A 721 -18.97 -6.45 2.94
C TRP A 721 -18.43 -7.62 2.12
N TRP A 722 -19.26 -8.63 1.85
CA TRP A 722 -18.80 -9.82 1.13
C TRP A 722 -18.56 -9.57 -0.36
N GLY A 723 -19.27 -8.58 -0.95
CA GLY A 723 -18.96 -8.05 -2.26
C GLY A 723 -17.60 -7.33 -2.32
N LEU A 724 -17.27 -6.55 -1.28
CA LEU A 724 -15.96 -5.91 -1.11
C LEU A 724 -14.84 -6.93 -0.91
N PHE A 725 -15.04 -7.90 -0.02
CA PHE A 725 -14.09 -8.98 0.25
C PHE A 725 -13.69 -9.71 -1.03
N SER A 726 -14.69 -10.12 -1.83
CA SER A 726 -14.44 -10.85 -3.07
C SER A 726 -13.74 -9.98 -4.11
N LEU A 727 -14.14 -8.70 -4.23
CA LEU A 727 -13.56 -7.78 -5.21
C LEU A 727 -12.11 -7.41 -4.87
N GLU A 728 -11.78 -7.22 -3.58
CA GLU A 728 -10.42 -6.90 -3.12
C GLU A 728 -9.43 -8.02 -3.48
N ILE A 729 -9.83 -9.28 -3.29
CA ILE A 729 -9.00 -10.43 -3.65
C ILE A 729 -8.87 -10.55 -5.18
N GLU A 730 -9.98 -10.47 -5.92
CA GLU A 730 -9.98 -10.53 -7.39
C GLU A 730 -9.11 -9.41 -7.99
N MET A 731 -9.27 -8.18 -7.48
CA MET A 731 -8.56 -7.03 -7.98
C MET A 731 -7.07 -7.11 -7.67
N SER A 732 -6.70 -7.38 -6.42
CA SER A 732 -5.31 -7.55 -5.98
C SER A 732 -4.62 -8.65 -6.81
N PHE A 733 -5.29 -9.79 -7.01
CA PHE A 733 -4.78 -10.85 -7.86
C PHE A 733 -4.61 -10.43 -9.32
N SER A 734 -5.54 -9.65 -9.91
CA SER A 734 -5.42 -9.20 -11.30
C SER A 734 -4.22 -8.28 -11.56
N VAL A 735 -3.78 -7.51 -10.55
CA VAL A 735 -2.61 -6.61 -10.67
C VAL A 735 -1.34 -7.20 -10.06
N GLY A 736 -1.42 -8.39 -9.45
CA GLY A 736 -0.29 -9.03 -8.77
C GLY A 736 0.14 -8.35 -7.49
N ARG A 737 -0.81 -7.76 -6.77
CA ARG A 737 -0.60 -7.16 -5.44
C ARG A 737 -1.20 -8.08 -4.37
N PRO A 738 -0.68 -8.06 -3.13
CA PRO A 738 -1.34 -8.73 -2.02
C PRO A 738 -2.64 -8.02 -1.64
N ASP A 739 -3.66 -8.77 -1.22
CA ASP A 739 -4.88 -8.19 -0.68
C ASP A 739 -4.67 -7.66 0.76
N THR A 740 -5.48 -6.67 1.15
CA THR A 740 -5.29 -5.94 2.42
C THR A 740 -6.28 -6.33 3.53
N LEU A 741 -6.96 -7.48 3.40
CA LEU A 741 -8.03 -7.89 4.31
C LEU A 741 -7.53 -8.41 5.66
N GLY A 742 -6.31 -8.95 5.72
CA GLY A 742 -5.73 -9.54 6.91
C GLY A 742 -6.18 -10.99 7.12
N MET A 743 -6.20 -11.44 8.37
CA MET A 743 -6.58 -12.81 8.73
C MET A 743 -8.10 -12.99 8.63
N ASP A 744 -8.56 -14.12 8.08
CA ASP A 744 -9.98 -14.37 7.83
C ASP A 744 -10.81 -14.37 9.14
N GLU A 745 -10.20 -14.71 10.28
CA GLU A 745 -10.83 -14.66 11.60
C GLU A 745 -11.26 -13.25 12.05
N TYR A 746 -10.73 -12.20 11.41
CA TYR A 746 -11.17 -10.83 11.66
C TYR A 746 -12.56 -10.55 11.08
N HIS A 747 -13.09 -11.43 10.23
CA HIS A 747 -14.32 -11.22 9.48
C HIS A 747 -15.38 -12.25 9.90
N ASN A 748 -16.20 -11.89 10.88
CA ASN A 748 -17.24 -12.78 11.42
C ASN A 748 -18.66 -12.39 11.03
N ARG A 749 -18.84 -11.47 10.07
CA ARG A 749 -20.15 -11.12 9.52
C ARG A 749 -20.78 -12.33 8.82
N ALA A 750 -22.02 -12.68 9.16
CA ALA A 750 -22.74 -13.75 8.47
C ALA A 750 -22.81 -13.53 6.94
N LEU A 751 -22.53 -14.58 6.18
CA LEU A 751 -22.68 -14.59 4.72
C LEU A 751 -24.16 -14.43 4.33
N PRO A 752 -24.47 -13.80 3.18
CA PRO A 752 -25.83 -13.84 2.64
C PRO A 752 -26.27 -15.28 2.37
N GLU A 753 -27.56 -15.54 2.52
CA GLU A 753 -28.14 -16.85 2.24
C GLU A 753 -27.90 -17.26 0.78
N ARG A 754 -27.68 -18.56 0.56
CA ARG A 754 -27.59 -19.14 -0.78
C ARG A 754 -29.00 -19.41 -1.28
N ASP A 755 -29.60 -18.39 -1.88
CA ASP A 755 -30.93 -18.45 -2.47
C ASP A 755 -30.87 -18.57 -4.02
N GLU A 756 -32.03 -18.55 -4.68
CA GLU A 756 -32.14 -18.50 -6.15
C GLU A 756 -32.46 -17.08 -6.66
N SER A 757 -32.13 -16.05 -5.87
CA SER A 757 -32.37 -14.65 -6.23
C SER A 757 -31.26 -14.07 -7.11
N GLU A 758 -31.47 -12.84 -7.57
CA GLU A 758 -30.42 -12.07 -8.26
C GLU A 758 -29.21 -11.74 -7.38
N TYR A 759 -29.31 -11.92 -6.06
CA TYR A 759 -28.23 -11.67 -5.08
C TYR A 759 -27.36 -12.91 -4.81
N ALA A 760 -27.80 -14.08 -5.28
CA ALA A 760 -27.22 -15.39 -4.95
C ALA A 760 -25.73 -15.51 -5.29
N ILE A 761 -25.22 -14.73 -6.25
CA ILE A 761 -23.82 -14.78 -6.70
C ILE A 761 -22.81 -14.44 -5.60
N ILE A 762 -23.17 -13.63 -4.59
CA ILE A 762 -22.23 -13.13 -3.57
C ILE A 762 -21.54 -14.28 -2.80
N PRO A 763 -22.26 -15.19 -2.12
CA PRO A 763 -21.62 -16.29 -1.39
C PRO A 763 -20.78 -17.21 -2.29
N TRP A 764 -21.14 -17.39 -3.56
CA TRP A 764 -20.35 -18.17 -4.52
C TRP A 764 -19.06 -17.46 -4.92
N MET A 765 -19.08 -16.13 -5.02
CA MET A 765 -17.90 -15.32 -5.27
C MET A 765 -16.95 -15.29 -4.07
N VAL A 766 -17.46 -15.39 -2.84
CA VAL A 766 -16.62 -15.54 -1.65
C VAL A 766 -15.87 -16.86 -1.68
N ASP A 767 -16.55 -17.98 -1.97
CA ASP A 767 -15.89 -19.28 -2.15
C ASP A 767 -14.81 -19.23 -3.24
N PHE A 768 -15.14 -18.56 -4.35
CA PHE A 768 -14.22 -18.37 -5.47
C PHE A 768 -13.01 -17.51 -5.08
N ALA A 769 -13.22 -16.46 -4.30
CA ALA A 769 -12.16 -15.58 -3.83
C ALA A 769 -11.15 -16.32 -2.92
N TYR A 770 -11.62 -17.26 -2.09
CA TYR A 770 -10.72 -18.14 -1.33
C TYR A 770 -9.83 -18.99 -2.25
N ILE A 771 -10.37 -19.50 -3.35
CA ILE A 771 -9.59 -20.24 -4.36
C ILE A 771 -8.56 -19.30 -5.01
N ILE A 772 -8.96 -18.09 -5.41
CA ILE A 772 -8.04 -17.09 -5.96
C ILE A 772 -6.88 -16.80 -4.99
N ARG A 773 -7.19 -16.60 -3.70
CA ARG A 773 -6.16 -16.34 -2.69
C ARG A 773 -5.21 -17.53 -2.52
N LYS A 774 -5.71 -18.77 -2.60
CA LYS A 774 -4.84 -19.98 -2.64
C LYS A 774 -3.93 -19.97 -3.86
N VAL A 775 -4.44 -19.66 -5.06
CA VAL A 775 -3.61 -19.54 -6.27
C VAL A 775 -2.53 -18.48 -6.06
N SER A 776 -2.90 -17.29 -5.59
CA SER A 776 -1.97 -16.20 -5.32
C SER A 776 -0.84 -16.63 -4.37
N VAL A 777 -1.19 -17.16 -3.19
CA VAL A 777 -0.20 -17.47 -2.14
C VAL A 777 0.60 -18.74 -2.47
N GLN A 778 -0.05 -19.84 -2.86
CA GLN A 778 0.58 -21.16 -2.98
C GLN A 778 1.30 -21.37 -4.32
N ILE A 779 0.88 -20.69 -5.39
CA ILE A 779 1.47 -20.88 -6.72
C ILE A 779 2.45 -19.74 -7.07
N TYR A 780 2.04 -18.50 -6.84
CA TYR A 780 2.80 -17.31 -7.23
C TYR A 780 3.77 -16.81 -6.14
N HIS A 781 3.43 -16.89 -4.85
CA HIS A 781 4.30 -16.39 -3.77
C HIS A 781 5.15 -17.46 -3.07
N SER A 782 4.76 -18.74 -3.12
CA SER A 782 5.47 -19.81 -2.40
C SER A 782 6.75 -20.25 -3.12
N ARG A 783 7.82 -20.42 -2.35
CA ARG A 783 9.13 -20.91 -2.82
C ARG A 783 9.24 -22.42 -2.63
N ILE A 784 8.56 -23.17 -3.48
CA ILE A 784 8.50 -24.64 -3.46
C ILE A 784 9.04 -25.24 -4.76
N THR A 785 9.35 -26.53 -4.77
CA THR A 785 9.86 -27.22 -5.96
C THR A 785 8.82 -27.25 -7.09
N LEU A 786 9.27 -27.44 -8.34
CA LEU A 786 8.38 -27.54 -9.50
C LEU A 786 7.35 -28.67 -9.34
N GLN A 787 7.78 -29.83 -8.81
CA GLN A 787 6.91 -30.98 -8.60
C GLN A 787 5.84 -30.71 -7.53
N GLU A 788 6.21 -30.07 -6.42
CA GLU A 788 5.24 -29.65 -5.39
C GLU A 788 4.27 -28.61 -5.93
N LYS A 789 4.76 -27.63 -6.70
CA LYS A 789 3.93 -26.61 -7.34
C LYS A 789 2.94 -27.25 -8.31
N LEU A 790 3.37 -28.22 -9.11
CA LEU A 790 2.53 -28.98 -10.03
C LEU A 790 1.43 -29.75 -9.28
N HIS A 791 1.79 -30.44 -8.19
CA HIS A 791 0.84 -31.16 -7.36
C HIS A 791 -0.22 -30.22 -6.75
N LEU A 792 0.21 -29.09 -6.17
CA LEU A 792 -0.71 -28.10 -5.61
C LEU A 792 -1.61 -27.49 -6.70
N ALA A 793 -1.07 -27.22 -7.89
CA ALA A 793 -1.87 -26.67 -8.99
C ALA A 793 -3.00 -27.62 -9.39
N LEU A 794 -2.72 -28.92 -9.52
CA LEU A 794 -3.74 -29.94 -9.81
C LEU A 794 -4.76 -30.11 -8.67
N GLN A 795 -4.33 -29.99 -7.42
CA GLN A 795 -5.25 -29.99 -6.27
C GLN A 795 -6.19 -28.79 -6.28
N ILE A 796 -5.65 -27.60 -6.54
CA ILE A 796 -6.44 -26.36 -6.64
C ILE A 796 -7.39 -26.41 -7.84
N GLU A 797 -6.98 -27.01 -8.96
CA GLU A 797 -7.87 -27.27 -10.11
C GLU A 797 -9.08 -28.11 -9.69
N LEU A 798 -8.87 -29.20 -8.94
CA LEU A 798 -9.98 -30.02 -8.44
C LEU A 798 -10.91 -29.24 -7.50
N GLU A 799 -10.40 -28.31 -6.70
CA GLU A 799 -11.23 -27.42 -5.87
C GLU A 799 -12.04 -26.44 -6.73
N LEU A 800 -11.41 -25.87 -7.76
CA LEU A 800 -12.03 -24.97 -8.74
C LEU A 800 -13.15 -25.66 -9.52
N ASP A 801 -12.92 -26.89 -9.98
CA ASP A 801 -13.92 -27.72 -10.67
C ASP A 801 -15.07 -28.12 -9.74
N ARG A 802 -14.76 -28.45 -8.48
CA ARG A 802 -15.79 -28.71 -7.44
C ARG A 802 -16.61 -27.47 -7.14
N TRP A 803 -16.00 -26.29 -7.08
CA TRP A 803 -16.73 -25.03 -6.94
C TRP A 803 -17.69 -24.83 -8.13
N MET A 804 -17.21 -25.05 -9.36
CA MET A 804 -18.03 -24.93 -10.56
C MET A 804 -19.21 -25.92 -10.56
N ALA A 805 -18.96 -27.17 -10.13
CA ALA A 805 -19.98 -28.20 -10.05
C ALA A 805 -21.09 -27.88 -9.03
N ARG A 806 -20.76 -27.19 -7.93
CA ARG A 806 -21.70 -26.82 -6.86
C ARG A 806 -22.55 -25.59 -7.16
N LEU A 807 -22.25 -24.83 -8.21
CA LEU A 807 -23.08 -23.68 -8.56
C LEU A 807 -24.53 -24.12 -8.86
N PRO A 808 -25.54 -23.32 -8.48
CA PRO A 808 -26.93 -23.56 -8.82
C PRO A 808 -27.10 -23.63 -10.35
N ASP A 809 -27.90 -24.57 -10.83
CA ASP A 809 -28.10 -24.84 -12.28
C ASP A 809 -28.43 -23.56 -13.07
N ARG A 810 -29.20 -22.65 -12.46
CA ARG A 810 -29.60 -21.39 -13.07
C ARG A 810 -28.42 -20.46 -13.38
N ILE A 811 -27.35 -20.45 -12.57
CA ILE A 811 -26.18 -19.57 -12.76
C ILE A 811 -24.92 -20.34 -13.15
N LYS A 812 -25.01 -21.67 -13.27
CA LYS A 812 -23.91 -22.54 -13.64
C LYS A 812 -23.52 -22.37 -15.11
N PRO A 813 -22.25 -22.07 -15.43
CA PRO A 813 -21.75 -21.99 -16.80
C PRO A 813 -21.93 -23.30 -17.56
N ASP A 814 -22.39 -23.20 -18.82
CA ASP A 814 -22.45 -24.36 -19.72
C ASP A 814 -21.10 -24.56 -20.40
N VAL A 815 -20.19 -25.23 -19.70
CA VAL A 815 -18.82 -25.52 -20.15
C VAL A 815 -18.79 -26.53 -21.31
N LEU A 816 -19.90 -27.23 -21.57
CA LEU A 816 -19.99 -28.34 -22.53
C LEU A 816 -21.01 -28.11 -23.66
N GLN A 817 -21.52 -26.88 -23.84
CA GLN A 817 -22.56 -26.55 -24.84
C GLN A 817 -23.74 -27.56 -24.85
N ARG A 818 -24.15 -28.06 -23.68
CA ARG A 818 -25.43 -28.78 -23.61
C ARG A 818 -26.52 -27.72 -23.52
N ALA A 819 -26.99 -27.29 -24.69
CA ALA A 819 -28.17 -26.46 -24.86
C ALA A 819 -29.28 -26.95 -23.93
N THR A 820 -29.37 -26.35 -22.74
CA THR A 820 -30.36 -26.72 -21.75
C THR A 820 -31.65 -26.13 -22.25
N ALA A 821 -32.64 -26.99 -22.49
CA ALA A 821 -33.95 -26.67 -23.05
C ALA A 821 -34.76 -25.58 -22.27
N GLY A 822 -34.18 -24.98 -21.22
CA GLY A 822 -34.72 -23.85 -20.45
C GLY A 822 -34.15 -22.46 -20.79
N ALA A 823 -33.11 -22.34 -21.62
CA ALA A 823 -32.34 -21.11 -21.81
C ALA A 823 -33.12 -19.85 -22.25
N LEU A 824 -34.29 -20.01 -22.91
CA LEU A 824 -35.14 -18.89 -23.33
C LEU A 824 -35.98 -18.28 -22.19
N ARG A 825 -36.27 -19.04 -21.14
CA ARG A 825 -37.11 -18.60 -20.00
C ARG A 825 -36.29 -18.09 -18.81
N ASP A 826 -34.97 -18.19 -18.88
CA ASP A 826 -34.08 -17.71 -17.83
C ASP A 826 -34.11 -16.17 -17.71
N PRO A 827 -34.19 -15.61 -16.49
CA PRO A 827 -34.18 -14.18 -16.29
C PRO A 827 -32.84 -13.58 -16.73
N LYS A 828 -32.86 -12.29 -17.03
CA LYS A 828 -31.67 -11.56 -17.50
C LYS A 828 -30.48 -11.69 -16.53
N TRP A 829 -30.72 -11.64 -15.22
CA TRP A 829 -29.66 -11.72 -14.20
C TRP A 829 -28.91 -13.06 -14.23
N ALA A 830 -29.64 -14.17 -14.39
CA ALA A 830 -29.08 -15.52 -14.38
C ALA A 830 -28.13 -15.74 -15.56
N ARG A 831 -28.55 -15.33 -16.76
CA ARG A 831 -27.73 -15.41 -17.98
C ARG A 831 -26.43 -14.61 -17.86
N ARG A 832 -26.49 -13.43 -17.24
CA ARG A 832 -25.29 -12.59 -17.03
C ARG A 832 -24.35 -13.15 -15.98
N GLN A 833 -24.88 -13.65 -14.86
CA GLN A 833 -24.06 -14.30 -13.84
C GLN A 833 -23.38 -15.55 -14.39
N ARG A 834 -24.10 -16.39 -15.15
CA ARG A 834 -23.57 -17.56 -15.84
C ARG A 834 -22.37 -17.23 -16.71
N LEU A 835 -22.50 -16.17 -17.51
CA LEU A 835 -21.43 -15.70 -18.36
C LEU A 835 -20.20 -15.27 -17.56
N VAL A 836 -20.37 -14.35 -16.59
CA VAL A 836 -19.25 -13.81 -15.81
C VAL A 836 -18.54 -14.90 -15.02
N LEU A 837 -19.29 -15.83 -14.44
CA LEU A 837 -18.72 -16.94 -13.69
C LEU A 837 -17.91 -17.87 -14.60
N GLY A 838 -18.37 -18.09 -15.85
CA GLY A 838 -17.61 -18.84 -16.85
C GLY A 838 -16.30 -18.16 -17.24
N ILE A 839 -16.33 -16.85 -17.53
CA ILE A 839 -15.12 -16.08 -17.85
C ILE A 839 -14.13 -16.10 -16.69
N ARG A 840 -14.61 -15.87 -15.45
CA ARG A 840 -13.78 -15.89 -14.25
C ARG A 840 -13.16 -17.27 -14.01
N TYR A 841 -13.93 -18.34 -14.17
CA TYR A 841 -13.45 -19.72 -14.05
C TYR A 841 -12.27 -19.99 -14.98
N TYR A 842 -12.41 -19.69 -16.27
CA TYR A 842 -11.32 -19.92 -17.23
C TYR A 842 -10.14 -18.97 -16.99
N ASN A 843 -10.39 -17.73 -16.59
CA ASN A 843 -9.31 -16.80 -16.25
C ASN A 843 -8.46 -17.29 -15.07
N VAL A 844 -9.07 -17.75 -13.99
CA VAL A 844 -8.32 -18.29 -12.84
C VAL A 844 -7.66 -19.62 -13.18
N LYS A 845 -8.30 -20.50 -13.97
CA LYS A 845 -7.69 -21.75 -14.44
C LYS A 845 -6.46 -21.51 -15.31
N MET A 846 -6.54 -20.54 -16.22
CA MET A 846 -5.39 -20.11 -17.02
C MET A 846 -4.27 -19.58 -16.12
N LEU A 847 -4.57 -18.67 -15.19
CA LEU A 847 -3.57 -18.10 -14.29
C LEU A 847 -2.96 -19.12 -13.33
N LEU A 848 -3.72 -20.13 -12.89
CA LEU A 848 -3.24 -21.24 -12.07
C LEU A 848 -2.11 -22.02 -12.76
N PHE A 849 -2.25 -22.29 -14.06
CA PHE A 849 -1.28 -23.08 -14.82
C PHE A 849 -0.24 -22.26 -15.58
N ARG A 850 -0.40 -20.93 -15.66
CA ARG A 850 0.52 -20.06 -16.40
C ARG A 850 1.99 -20.15 -15.97
N PRO A 851 2.34 -20.29 -14.67
CA PRO A 851 3.74 -20.40 -14.25
C PRO A 851 4.49 -21.60 -14.86
N PHE A 852 3.78 -22.62 -15.34
CA PHE A 852 4.38 -23.78 -16.00
C PHE A 852 4.74 -23.53 -17.47
N LEU A 853 4.24 -22.45 -18.09
CA LEU A 853 4.54 -22.11 -19.49
C LEU A 853 6.01 -21.74 -19.72
N SER A 854 6.73 -21.25 -18.71
CA SER A 854 8.17 -21.02 -18.82
C SER A 854 8.94 -22.31 -19.14
N HIS A 855 8.50 -23.43 -18.56
CA HIS A 855 9.11 -24.75 -18.75
C HIS A 855 8.79 -25.39 -20.11
N PHE A 856 7.68 -25.00 -20.75
CA PHE A 856 7.37 -25.38 -22.14
C PHE A 856 8.49 -24.98 -23.12
N THR A 857 9.27 -23.95 -22.77
CA THR A 857 10.27 -23.34 -23.66
C THR A 857 11.69 -23.87 -23.44
N ARG A 858 11.93 -24.63 -22.36
CA ARG A 858 13.22 -25.29 -22.08
C ARG A 858 13.14 -26.69 -22.68
N LYS A 859 14.05 -27.03 -23.60
CA LYS A 859 14.18 -28.40 -24.13
C LYS A 859 14.62 -29.36 -23.01
N LEU A 860 13.70 -29.73 -22.12
CA LEU A 860 13.92 -30.75 -21.10
C LEU A 860 14.16 -32.09 -21.82
N ARG A 861 15.18 -32.83 -21.40
CA ARG A 861 15.52 -34.12 -22.02
C ARG A 861 14.40 -35.16 -21.82
N HIS A 862 13.61 -35.02 -20.75
CA HIS A 862 12.41 -35.79 -20.45
C HIS A 862 11.38 -34.90 -19.72
N THR A 863 10.36 -34.41 -20.44
CA THR A 863 9.27 -33.63 -19.84
C THR A 863 8.31 -34.58 -19.12
N PRO A 864 7.95 -34.36 -17.84
CA PRO A 864 6.89 -35.12 -17.18
C PRO A 864 5.56 -34.95 -17.95
N MET A 865 4.85 -36.04 -18.21
CA MET A 865 3.54 -36.01 -18.91
C MET A 865 2.53 -35.07 -18.24
N GLU A 866 2.58 -34.98 -16.91
CA GLU A 866 1.72 -34.10 -16.10
C GLU A 866 2.03 -32.60 -16.34
N LEU A 867 3.29 -32.26 -16.64
CA LEU A 867 3.70 -30.89 -16.99
C LEU A 867 3.15 -30.48 -18.36
N GLU A 868 3.19 -31.39 -19.35
CA GLU A 868 2.59 -31.15 -20.66
C GLU A 868 1.06 -30.97 -20.55
N GLU A 869 0.40 -31.79 -19.73
CA GLU A 869 -1.04 -31.67 -19.48
C GLU A 869 -1.40 -30.31 -18.86
N THR A 870 -0.63 -29.83 -17.87
CA THR A 870 -0.91 -28.51 -17.25
C THR A 870 -0.66 -27.34 -18.19
N ILE A 871 0.35 -27.42 -19.04
CA ILE A 871 0.58 -26.44 -20.11
C ILE A 871 -0.60 -26.43 -21.09
N ALA A 872 -1.05 -27.59 -21.54
CA ALA A 872 -2.21 -27.71 -22.42
C ALA A 872 -3.48 -27.12 -21.77
N LYS A 873 -3.71 -27.39 -20.48
CA LYS A 873 -4.82 -26.80 -19.70
C LYS A 873 -4.74 -25.27 -19.64
N CYS A 874 -3.54 -24.70 -19.50
CA CYS A 874 -3.34 -23.24 -19.49
C CYS A 874 -3.76 -22.63 -20.84
N LEU A 875 -3.26 -23.19 -21.95
CA LEU A 875 -3.54 -22.70 -23.30
C LEU A 875 -5.02 -22.88 -23.67
N ASP A 876 -5.61 -24.03 -23.34
CA ASP A 876 -7.05 -24.31 -23.55
C ASP A 876 -7.91 -23.30 -22.77
N ALA A 877 -7.58 -23.00 -21.51
CA ALA A 877 -8.31 -22.02 -20.72
C ALA A 877 -8.19 -20.59 -21.31
N ALA A 878 -7.02 -20.21 -21.85
CA ALA A 878 -6.83 -18.93 -22.53
C ALA A 878 -7.67 -18.85 -23.82
N MET A 879 -7.65 -19.89 -24.66
CA MET A 879 -8.46 -19.98 -25.88
C MET A 879 -9.96 -19.93 -25.57
N LYS A 880 -10.43 -20.69 -24.57
CA LYS A 880 -11.83 -20.69 -24.12
C LYS A 880 -12.27 -19.34 -23.57
N THR A 881 -11.40 -18.63 -22.85
CA THR A 881 -11.68 -17.26 -22.39
C THR A 881 -11.98 -16.34 -23.58
N ILE A 882 -11.14 -16.37 -24.62
CA ILE A 882 -11.34 -15.55 -25.83
C ILE A 882 -12.60 -16.00 -26.58
N GLN A 883 -12.79 -17.31 -26.77
CA GLN A 883 -13.94 -17.88 -27.48
C GLN A 883 -15.27 -17.46 -26.84
N VAL A 884 -15.40 -17.60 -25.52
CA VAL A 884 -16.63 -17.22 -24.79
C VAL A 884 -16.94 -15.73 -24.97
N ILE A 885 -15.93 -14.86 -24.84
CA ILE A 885 -16.12 -13.42 -25.02
C ILE A 885 -16.49 -13.11 -26.47
N TYR A 886 -15.83 -13.72 -27.45
CA TYR A 886 -16.06 -13.53 -28.87
C TYR A 886 -17.50 -13.89 -29.28
N ASP A 887 -17.95 -15.10 -28.93
CA ASP A 887 -19.28 -15.60 -29.27
C ASP A 887 -20.38 -14.68 -28.71
N ILE A 888 -20.14 -14.13 -27.52
CA ILE A 888 -21.11 -13.26 -26.88
C ILE A 888 -21.09 -11.86 -27.46
N TYR A 889 -19.92 -11.34 -27.84
CA TYR A 889 -19.83 -10.06 -28.56
C TYR A 889 -20.58 -10.12 -29.89
N ARG A 890 -20.60 -11.28 -30.56
CA ARG A 890 -21.36 -11.48 -31.80
C ARG A 890 -22.87 -11.44 -31.59
N ILE A 891 -23.35 -11.92 -30.44
CA ILE A 891 -24.80 -12.09 -30.18
C ILE A 891 -25.38 -10.93 -29.37
N HIS A 892 -24.61 -10.33 -28.45
CA HIS A 892 -25.10 -9.42 -27.43
C HIS A 892 -24.31 -8.11 -27.39
N THR A 893 -24.87 -7.07 -28.01
CA THR A 893 -24.27 -5.73 -28.11
C THR A 893 -24.00 -5.08 -26.75
N PHE A 894 -24.84 -5.32 -25.73
CA PHE A 894 -24.63 -4.75 -24.39
C PHE A 894 -23.34 -5.21 -23.71
N PHE A 895 -22.86 -6.41 -24.05
CA PHE A 895 -21.65 -6.97 -23.44
C PHE A 895 -20.39 -6.28 -23.98
N ARG A 896 -20.48 -5.57 -25.12
CA ARG A 896 -19.41 -4.74 -25.68
C ARG A 896 -19.13 -3.50 -24.82
N CYS A 897 -20.11 -3.05 -24.04
CA CYS A 897 -19.97 -1.93 -23.10
C CYS A 897 -19.32 -2.35 -21.76
N TRP A 898 -18.91 -3.61 -21.61
CA TRP A 898 -18.28 -4.11 -20.39
C TRP A 898 -16.76 -4.04 -20.54
N TRP A 899 -16.24 -2.82 -20.40
CA TRP A 899 -14.88 -2.44 -20.78
C TRP A 899 -13.79 -3.26 -20.08
N TYR A 900 -14.06 -3.80 -18.89
CA TYR A 900 -13.12 -4.68 -18.18
C TYR A 900 -12.81 -5.98 -18.92
N ASN A 901 -13.64 -6.40 -19.90
CA ASN A 901 -13.35 -7.54 -20.76
C ASN A 901 -12.01 -7.40 -21.50
N THR A 902 -11.57 -6.16 -21.79
CA THR A 902 -10.22 -5.89 -22.30
C THR A 902 -9.15 -6.55 -21.44
N THR A 903 -9.27 -6.49 -20.11
CA THR A 903 -8.30 -7.11 -19.19
C THR A 903 -8.26 -8.62 -19.34
N TYR A 904 -9.41 -9.30 -19.39
CA TYR A 904 -9.49 -10.75 -19.59
C TYR A 904 -8.91 -11.17 -20.95
N VAL A 905 -9.23 -10.44 -22.02
CA VAL A 905 -8.68 -10.68 -23.36
C VAL A 905 -7.17 -10.47 -23.37
N MET A 906 -6.65 -9.45 -22.70
CA MET A 906 -5.20 -9.21 -22.60
C MET A 906 -4.48 -10.28 -21.79
N PHE A 907 -5.07 -10.80 -20.71
CA PHE A 907 -4.50 -11.95 -20.00
C PHE A 907 -4.40 -13.19 -20.89
N ALA A 908 -5.49 -13.54 -21.59
CA ALA A 908 -5.50 -14.68 -22.48
C ALA A 908 -4.52 -14.50 -23.64
N THR A 909 -4.55 -13.34 -24.30
CA THR A 909 -3.68 -13.05 -25.44
C THR A 909 -2.21 -13.06 -25.08
N SER A 910 -1.80 -12.40 -23.98
CA SER A 910 -0.41 -12.40 -23.52
C SER A 910 0.08 -13.82 -23.17
N THR A 911 -0.79 -14.65 -22.60
CA THR A 911 -0.50 -16.07 -22.32
C THR A 911 -0.26 -16.88 -23.60
N LEU A 912 -1.06 -16.65 -24.65
CA LEU A 912 -0.89 -17.31 -25.96
C LEU A 912 0.32 -16.80 -26.75
N LEU A 913 0.66 -15.52 -26.63
CA LEU A 913 1.81 -14.92 -27.32
C LEU A 913 3.16 -15.48 -26.86
N LEU A 914 3.25 -15.93 -25.60
CA LEU A 914 4.48 -16.50 -25.05
C LEU A 914 5.00 -17.72 -25.84
N PRO A 915 4.25 -18.84 -25.99
CA PRO A 915 4.68 -19.97 -26.80
C PRO A 915 4.85 -19.61 -28.29
N MET A 916 3.97 -18.75 -28.84
CA MET A 916 4.11 -18.28 -30.23
C MET A 916 5.46 -17.58 -30.47
N SER A 917 5.91 -16.75 -29.52
CA SER A 917 7.18 -16.02 -29.61
C SER A 917 8.43 -16.89 -29.59
N LYS A 918 8.35 -18.09 -29.00
CA LYS A 918 9.48 -19.00 -28.86
C LYS A 918 9.52 -20.08 -29.94
N LEU A 919 8.36 -20.62 -30.32
CA LEU A 919 8.27 -21.70 -31.32
C LEU A 919 8.14 -21.17 -32.76
N GLY A 920 7.71 -19.93 -32.95
CA GLY A 920 7.36 -19.42 -34.27
C GLY A 920 6.11 -20.10 -34.83
N MET A 921 5.95 -20.09 -36.16
CA MET A 921 4.82 -20.73 -36.84
C MET A 921 5.06 -22.23 -37.02
N CYS A 922 4.28 -23.04 -36.31
CA CYS A 922 4.27 -24.51 -36.40
C CYS A 922 2.84 -25.04 -36.18
N ALA A 923 2.64 -26.36 -36.31
CA ALA A 923 1.31 -26.98 -36.17
C ALA A 923 0.65 -26.65 -34.82
N GLU A 924 1.47 -26.57 -33.76
CA GLU A 924 1.06 -26.30 -32.39
C GLU A 924 0.65 -24.83 -32.15
N THR A 925 1.21 -23.87 -32.89
CA THR A 925 0.93 -22.43 -32.71
C THR A 925 -0.18 -21.89 -33.62
N ILE A 926 -0.60 -22.66 -34.65
CA ILE A 926 -1.70 -22.27 -35.55
C ILE A 926 -3.03 -22.03 -34.80
N PRO A 927 -3.50 -22.94 -33.90
CA PRO A 927 -4.73 -22.69 -33.14
C PRO A 927 -4.63 -21.47 -32.23
N LEU A 928 -3.45 -21.27 -31.61
CA LEU A 928 -3.21 -20.12 -30.72
C LEU A 928 -3.32 -18.81 -31.50
N ARG A 929 -2.73 -18.76 -32.69
CA ARG A 929 -2.83 -17.59 -33.58
C ARG A 929 -4.27 -17.25 -33.93
N ARG A 930 -5.10 -18.24 -34.30
CA ARG A 930 -6.52 -18.00 -34.61
C ARG A 930 -7.25 -17.37 -33.42
N SER A 931 -7.01 -17.87 -32.20
CA SER A 931 -7.57 -17.27 -30.99
C SER A 931 -7.04 -15.84 -30.75
N VAL A 932 -5.76 -15.57 -31.02
CA VAL A 932 -5.22 -14.19 -30.92
C VAL A 932 -5.84 -13.26 -31.97
N GLU A 933 -6.12 -13.74 -33.18
CA GLU A 933 -6.84 -12.98 -34.21
C GLU A 933 -8.28 -12.66 -33.78
N MET A 934 -8.98 -13.63 -33.17
CA MET A 934 -10.30 -13.37 -32.54
C MET A 934 -10.22 -12.33 -31.41
N ALA A 935 -9.15 -12.38 -30.60
CA ALA A 935 -8.93 -11.37 -29.55
C ALA A 935 -8.77 -9.96 -30.13
N VAL A 936 -8.10 -9.84 -31.29
CA VAL A 936 -8.00 -8.57 -32.01
C VAL A 936 -9.37 -8.07 -32.44
N GLU A 937 -10.22 -8.93 -33.02
CA GLU A 937 -11.59 -8.56 -33.40
C GLU A 937 -12.43 -8.08 -32.21
N ILE A 938 -12.30 -8.72 -31.04
CA ILE A 938 -12.99 -8.29 -29.81
C ILE A 938 -12.55 -6.87 -29.42
N LEU A 939 -11.24 -6.62 -29.40
CA LEU A 939 -10.69 -5.33 -28.98
C LEU A 939 -10.96 -4.22 -30.01
N GLU A 940 -11.01 -4.55 -31.30
CA GLU A 940 -11.43 -3.63 -32.37
C GLU A 940 -12.90 -3.26 -32.25
N ALA A 941 -13.76 -4.17 -31.79
CA ALA A 941 -15.15 -3.86 -31.48
C ALA A 941 -15.33 -2.95 -30.25
N MET A 942 -14.24 -2.64 -29.53
CA MET A 942 -14.17 -1.73 -28.39
C MET A 942 -13.38 -0.45 -28.74
N ASP A 943 -13.51 0.02 -29.98
CA ASP A 943 -12.76 1.15 -30.56
C ASP A 943 -12.86 2.47 -29.79
N GLU A 944 -13.98 2.72 -29.11
CA GLU A 944 -14.10 3.89 -28.22
C GLU A 944 -13.11 3.85 -27.04
N SER A 945 -12.64 2.67 -26.63
CA SER A 945 -11.65 2.49 -25.57
C SER A 945 -10.22 2.73 -26.09
N VAL A 946 -9.57 3.74 -25.52
CA VAL A 946 -8.16 4.09 -25.82
C VAL A 946 -7.24 2.90 -25.54
N VAL A 947 -7.44 2.20 -24.43
CA VAL A 947 -6.60 1.07 -24.02
C VAL A 947 -6.82 -0.14 -24.94
N ALA A 948 -8.05 -0.38 -25.40
CA ALA A 948 -8.33 -1.46 -26.36
C ALA A 948 -7.63 -1.19 -27.70
N ARG A 949 -7.70 0.05 -28.23
CA ARG A 949 -6.99 0.43 -29.46
C ARG A 949 -5.47 0.25 -29.36
N LYS A 950 -4.86 0.74 -28.27
CA LYS A 950 -3.43 0.54 -28.02
C LYS A 950 -3.08 -0.95 -27.87
N SER A 951 -3.95 -1.74 -27.25
CA SER A 951 -3.78 -3.19 -27.12
C SER A 951 -3.78 -3.90 -28.48
N VAL A 952 -4.69 -3.51 -29.39
CA VAL A 952 -4.71 -4.01 -30.78
C VAL A 952 -3.41 -3.71 -31.49
N GLU A 953 -2.88 -2.49 -31.36
CA GLU A 953 -1.60 -2.11 -31.98
C GLU A 953 -0.45 -2.99 -31.50
N ILE A 954 -0.36 -3.23 -30.19
CA ILE A 954 0.63 -4.13 -29.59
C ILE A 954 0.47 -5.54 -30.17
N ILE A 955 -0.74 -6.12 -30.11
CA ILE A 955 -0.98 -7.50 -30.56
C ILE A 955 -0.70 -7.66 -32.06
N LYS A 956 -1.15 -6.71 -32.90
CA LYS A 956 -0.88 -6.72 -34.34
C LYS A 956 0.61 -6.61 -34.65
N HIS A 957 1.37 -5.85 -33.85
CA HIS A 957 2.82 -5.80 -33.98
C HIS A 957 3.43 -7.19 -33.74
N TYR A 958 3.03 -7.88 -32.67
CA TYR A 958 3.45 -9.27 -32.43
C TYR A 958 3.09 -10.20 -33.59
N LEU A 959 1.85 -10.14 -34.10
CA LEU A 959 1.38 -11.00 -35.19
C LEU A 959 2.14 -10.80 -36.52
N ARG A 960 2.66 -9.60 -36.80
CA ARG A 960 3.41 -9.31 -38.04
C ARG A 960 4.71 -10.11 -38.12
N ASP A 961 5.34 -10.38 -36.99
CA ASP A 961 6.61 -11.13 -36.93
C ASP A 961 6.42 -12.63 -37.17
N PHE A 962 5.19 -13.11 -37.15
CA PHE A 962 4.84 -14.52 -37.40
C PHE A 962 4.19 -14.72 -38.78
N ARG A 963 4.43 -13.84 -39.76
CA ARG A 963 3.99 -14.10 -41.13
C ARG A 963 4.69 -15.36 -41.67
N PRO A 964 4.02 -16.19 -42.50
CA PRO A 964 4.72 -17.19 -43.29
C PRO A 964 5.82 -16.47 -44.08
N ILE A 965 7.05 -16.99 -44.06
CA ILE A 965 8.09 -16.50 -44.96
C ILE A 965 7.62 -16.87 -46.37
N ASP A 966 7.04 -15.92 -47.09
CA ASP A 966 6.86 -16.04 -48.53
C ASP A 966 8.25 -16.15 -49.16
N VAL A 967 8.44 -17.20 -49.94
CA VAL A 967 9.62 -17.44 -50.78
C VAL A 967 9.78 -16.25 -51.73
N GLN A 968 10.56 -15.25 -51.34
CA GLN A 968 10.97 -14.20 -52.25
C GLN A 968 12.06 -14.75 -53.18
N THR A 969 11.60 -15.10 -54.38
CA THR A 969 12.34 -15.08 -55.64
C THR A 969 13.43 -14.01 -55.66
N THR A 970 14.68 -14.45 -55.50
CA THR A 970 15.85 -13.68 -55.89
C THR A 970 15.95 -13.67 -57.41
N ALA A 971 15.51 -12.57 -58.02
CA ALA A 971 15.89 -12.24 -59.37
C ALA A 971 17.36 -11.79 -59.37
N SER A 972 18.28 -12.71 -59.64
CA SER A 972 19.56 -12.40 -60.26
C SER A 972 20.01 -13.56 -61.14
N SER A 973 20.24 -13.22 -62.40
CA SER A 973 20.45 -14.04 -63.59
C SER A 973 21.74 -14.87 -63.63
N ASN A 974 21.61 -16.06 -64.26
CA ASN A 974 22.62 -16.91 -64.93
C ASN A 974 23.66 -17.58 -64.01
N ASP A 975 24.07 -18.85 -64.16
CA ASP A 975 23.80 -19.86 -65.19
C ASP A 975 24.08 -21.27 -64.59
N GLY A 976 23.38 -22.29 -65.08
CA GLY A 976 23.75 -23.71 -65.07
C GLY A 976 23.99 -24.45 -63.73
N ASN A 977 23.04 -25.30 -63.32
CA ASN A 977 23.12 -26.77 -63.52
C ASN A 977 22.02 -27.53 -62.74
N LYS A 978 21.20 -28.25 -63.50
CA LYS A 978 20.58 -29.57 -63.24
C LYS A 978 19.84 -29.82 -61.92
N ILE A 979 18.52 -29.79 -62.03
CA ILE A 979 17.56 -30.61 -61.28
C ILE A 979 17.64 -32.06 -61.79
N VAL A 980 17.70 -33.03 -60.89
CA VAL A 980 17.11 -34.37 -61.07
C VAL A 980 16.41 -34.75 -59.76
N GLU A 981 15.17 -35.19 -59.92
CA GLU A 981 14.19 -35.71 -58.95
C GLU A 981 14.76 -36.78 -58.02
N PHE A 982 14.11 -37.01 -56.86
CA PHE A 982 13.67 -38.36 -56.51
C PHE A 982 12.45 -38.34 -55.57
N ALA A 983 11.53 -39.25 -55.90
CA ALA A 983 10.30 -39.58 -55.21
C ALA A 983 10.53 -40.46 -53.95
N ASP A 984 9.48 -40.45 -53.12
CA ASP A 984 9.14 -41.23 -51.91
C ASP A 984 9.41 -42.75 -52.03
N PRO A 985 9.65 -43.52 -50.92
CA PRO A 985 8.60 -43.83 -49.94
C PRO A 985 9.05 -43.94 -48.46
N GLY A 986 8.28 -43.32 -47.58
CA GLY A 986 8.38 -43.49 -46.12
C GLY A 986 7.82 -44.82 -45.59
N SER A 987 8.51 -45.37 -44.59
CA SER A 987 7.92 -46.22 -43.56
C SER A 987 8.66 -46.12 -42.22
N THR A 988 7.84 -46.10 -41.16
CA THR A 988 8.04 -46.48 -39.74
C THR A 988 8.66 -45.48 -38.73
N GLN A 989 7.72 -44.84 -37.98
CA GLN A 989 7.58 -44.70 -36.51
C GLN A 989 8.67 -43.95 -35.71
N THR A 990 8.38 -43.02 -34.77
CA THR A 990 7.26 -42.88 -33.81
C THR A 990 6.92 -41.40 -33.56
N GLY A 991 5.65 -40.99 -33.71
CA GLY A 991 5.15 -39.64 -33.43
C GLY A 991 4.05 -39.65 -32.36
N PHE A 992 3.97 -38.57 -31.59
CA PHE A 992 2.91 -38.26 -30.62
C PHE A 992 1.52 -38.39 -31.28
N ASP A 993 0.63 -39.18 -30.68
CA ASP A 993 -0.74 -39.34 -31.17
C ASP A 993 -1.58 -38.07 -30.92
N ILE A 994 -2.18 -37.56 -31.99
CA ILE A 994 -3.11 -36.43 -32.01
C ILE A 994 -4.48 -36.91 -31.49
N PRO A 995 -5.09 -36.26 -30.47
CA PRO A 995 -6.42 -36.62 -29.99
C PRO A 995 -7.53 -36.37 -31.03
N GLU A 996 -8.49 -37.29 -31.14
CA GLU A 996 -9.59 -37.30 -32.13
C GLU A 996 -10.46 -36.03 -32.21
N TRP A 997 -10.45 -35.14 -31.19
CA TRP A 997 -11.18 -33.88 -31.28
C TRP A 997 -10.51 -32.85 -32.22
N ALA A 998 -9.24 -33.05 -32.58
CA ALA A 998 -8.50 -32.17 -33.50
C ALA A 998 -8.83 -32.40 -34.99
N TYR A 999 -9.56 -33.46 -35.34
CA TYR A 999 -10.01 -33.74 -36.72
C TYR A 999 -11.44 -33.26 -37.02
N GLY A 1000 -12.03 -32.47 -36.13
CA GLY A 1000 -13.47 -32.26 -36.09
C GLY A 1000 -14.05 -31.03 -36.76
N PHE A 1001 -13.44 -30.36 -37.76
CA PHE A 1001 -14.14 -29.28 -38.48
C PHE A 1001 -13.70 -29.15 -39.95
N GLY A 1002 -14.41 -29.86 -40.83
CA GLY A 1002 -14.59 -29.41 -42.20
C GLY A 1002 -15.56 -28.22 -42.20
N PHE A 1003 -15.08 -27.03 -42.55
CA PHE A 1003 -15.93 -25.88 -42.86
C PHE A 1003 -16.68 -26.14 -44.18
N PRO A 1004 -17.93 -25.67 -44.35
CA PRO A 1004 -18.48 -25.45 -45.68
C PRO A 1004 -17.72 -24.30 -46.34
N ASP A 1005 -17.37 -24.48 -47.62
CA ASP A 1005 -16.51 -23.61 -48.41
C ASP A 1005 -17.13 -22.20 -48.59
N CYS A 1006 -16.50 -21.16 -48.05
CA CYS A 1006 -16.92 -19.76 -48.16
C CYS A 1006 -16.50 -19.12 -49.50
N SER A 1007 -16.66 -19.83 -50.61
CA SER A 1007 -16.55 -19.24 -51.95
C SER A 1007 -17.87 -18.56 -52.33
N PHE A 1008 -17.82 -17.53 -53.18
CA PHE A 1008 -19.03 -16.85 -53.69
C PHE A 1008 -19.99 -17.83 -54.40
N GLU A 1009 -19.43 -18.90 -54.97
CA GLU A 1009 -20.16 -20.02 -55.60
C GLU A 1009 -20.78 -20.98 -54.57
N GLY A 1010 -20.22 -21.08 -53.36
CA GLY A 1010 -20.80 -21.80 -52.22
C GLY A 1010 -21.97 -21.06 -51.56
N ILE A 1011 -21.94 -19.73 -51.54
CA ILE A 1011 -23.05 -18.88 -51.04
C ILE A 1011 -24.24 -18.90 -52.01
N ALA A 1012 -23.99 -18.96 -53.33
CA ALA A 1012 -25.06 -19.05 -54.33
C ALA A 1012 -25.88 -20.36 -54.21
N ARG A 1013 -25.24 -21.49 -53.88
CA ARG A 1013 -25.95 -22.78 -53.66
C ARG A 1013 -26.81 -22.80 -52.40
N LEU A 1014 -26.44 -22.03 -51.37
CA LEU A 1014 -27.22 -21.92 -50.13
C LEU A 1014 -28.54 -21.15 -50.32
N PHE A 1015 -28.60 -20.24 -51.31
CA PHE A 1015 -29.83 -19.51 -51.66
C PHE A 1015 -30.74 -20.30 -52.62
N ASP A 1016 -30.19 -21.22 -53.43
CA ASP A 1016 -30.99 -22.14 -54.25
C ASP A 1016 -31.71 -23.20 -53.39
N ASP A 1017 -31.10 -23.63 -52.27
CA ASP A 1017 -31.70 -24.59 -51.32
C ASP A 1017 -32.77 -23.97 -50.39
N LEU A 1018 -32.91 -22.65 -50.37
CA LEU A 1018 -33.96 -21.92 -49.64
C LEU A 1018 -35.12 -21.47 -50.55
N GLY A 1019 -35.05 -21.77 -51.86
CA GLY A 1019 -36.05 -21.44 -52.88
C GLY A 1019 -37.21 -22.43 -52.93
N GLY A 1020 -37.98 -22.54 -51.86
CA GLY A 1020 -39.21 -23.33 -51.90
C GLY A 1020 -40.08 -23.13 -50.68
N LEU A 1021 -41.01 -22.18 -50.76
CA LEU A 1021 -42.41 -22.27 -50.28
C LEU A 1021 -43.16 -20.94 -50.59
N PRO A 1022 -44.49 -20.98 -50.78
CA PRO A 1022 -45.21 -20.12 -51.70
C PRO A 1022 -45.62 -18.76 -51.12
N MET A 1023 -45.64 -17.76 -52.00
CA MET A 1023 -46.47 -16.56 -51.89
C MET A 1023 -47.94 -16.95 -51.65
N LEU A 1024 -48.56 -16.37 -50.63
CA LEU A 1024 -49.99 -16.05 -50.63
C LEU A 1024 -50.25 -14.76 -49.85
N ASP A 1025 -50.97 -13.87 -50.53
CA ASP A 1025 -51.48 -12.57 -50.12
C ASP A 1025 -52.43 -12.61 -48.91
N GLY A 1026 -52.52 -11.49 -48.20
CA GLY A 1026 -53.53 -11.21 -47.17
C GLY A 1026 -53.22 -9.96 -46.37
#